data_AF-A0A4P8ZBB1-F1
#
_entry.id   AF-A0A4P8ZBB1-F1
#
_cell.length_a   1.000
_cell.length_b   1.000
_cell.length_c   1.000
_cell.angle_alpha   90.00
_cell.angle_beta   90.00
_cell.angle_gamma   90.00
#
_symmetry.space_group_name_H-M   'P 1'
#
loop_
_entity.id
_entity.type
_entity.pdbx_description
1 polymer ?
#
loop_
_entity_poly.entity_id
_entity_poly.type
_entity_poly.pdbx_seq_one_letter_code
_entity_poly.pdbx_strand_id
1 'polypeptide(L)'
;MDDEGTLDVLERFRMDVSALGVHELDHGLGDLEGRVLPYATFPILAANVSGSDALSAEGDGRGVFIKEVDGVRVGFIGVVTDELPKLVSSSTRAQLTVAPAVATANARAAELKDGDPANGEADVVVVLSHEDAASTATGFSKNVDAVVAGRSHVSYAQTVTGVEGNEIAVVQPDHYGLKLGMIRLNYDRDTKKVSVANVENRDLRQEYCHEDDFGGINIFSYKRYNKMMDLGAARAVAQLGTDYLRGSDGVTPGAHTGTESTAADLVAESYRYWLADMDPMEQPPASTHYVGVVRADDLKADFRYKSTGNYHGEVPADQVDGLFTVDEVRNVSPDDKAMGYLTMTGAELKGLIAQQWRPGADSVAVQLGLSANVDVIVNSAAQTEDGAAPSIREVRVDGQVLGDTDTVVVASTQELLTGGAGFTLPHGRGVVNVGSLGRDITTNYLASFNQQILKPSYAKRQVGMSATPKPGQAGTVTVTMDSLVYTHPTEQVLGARRVRAVSGDKEFFSQNIDLTVDRSGPTTGQASFDLTVPADAPTGACRSAEATTCRWVTLESVDGVGRVLNSFYVEVPADAAPTATPSATASGGPSAASSTPSSTPGAQPTPSSTSGAGPSAGATATTSAAPGAKAAPSASAAPSGGAVPDGKATASPGGGSADGATVPVNGAGGLPAATSGAGAAAREARGAGGGQPIGGLGAWPLARTGTSLSAGVVALTLIVGGYLILRRRRQID
;
A
#
# COMPACT_ATOMS: atom_id res chain seq x y z
N MET A 1 -1.29 -7.45 -14.26
CA MET A 1 -1.63 -7.60 -15.70
C MET A 1 -1.13 -8.96 -16.12
N ASP A 2 -1.65 -9.55 -17.19
CA ASP A 2 -1.10 -10.82 -17.68
C ASP A 2 0.18 -10.52 -18.50
N ASP A 3 1.27 -11.23 -18.23
CA ASP A 3 2.65 -10.89 -18.68
C ASP A 3 2.86 -10.92 -20.20
N GLU A 4 1.90 -11.45 -20.93
CA GLU A 4 1.86 -11.61 -22.39
C GLU A 4 2.27 -10.31 -23.11
N GLY A 5 1.82 -9.15 -22.63
CA GLY A 5 2.17 -7.85 -23.20
C GLY A 5 3.64 -7.45 -23.00
N THR A 6 4.30 -7.93 -21.95
CA THR A 6 5.73 -7.76 -21.70
C THR A 6 6.53 -8.76 -22.54
N LEU A 7 6.11 -10.02 -22.56
CA LEU A 7 6.74 -11.08 -23.36
C LEU A 7 6.71 -10.73 -24.86
N ASP A 8 5.56 -10.31 -25.41
CA ASP A 8 5.41 -9.83 -26.81
C ASP A 8 6.48 -8.78 -27.18
N VAL A 9 6.84 -7.90 -26.24
CA VAL A 9 7.85 -6.83 -26.44
C VAL A 9 9.27 -7.39 -26.37
N LEU A 10 9.57 -8.27 -25.41
CA LEU A 10 10.87 -8.93 -25.30
C LEU A 10 11.17 -9.83 -26.51
N GLU A 11 10.17 -10.53 -27.02
CA GLU A 11 10.24 -11.29 -28.28
C GLU A 11 10.47 -10.36 -29.48
N ARG A 12 9.82 -9.18 -29.51
CA ARG A 12 10.05 -8.16 -30.54
C ARG A 12 11.50 -7.65 -30.54
N PHE A 13 12.08 -7.47 -29.36
CA PHE A 13 13.49 -7.14 -29.17
C PHE A 13 14.44 -8.32 -29.45
N ARG A 14 13.90 -9.54 -29.65
CA ARG A 14 14.64 -10.79 -29.83
C ARG A 14 15.54 -11.06 -28.63
N MET A 15 14.94 -11.00 -27.44
CA MET A 15 15.59 -11.46 -26.21
C MET A 15 16.16 -12.87 -26.42
N ASP A 16 17.44 -13.05 -26.11
CA ASP A 16 18.12 -14.33 -26.29
C ASP A 16 17.85 -15.30 -25.13
N VAL A 17 17.74 -14.77 -23.91
CA VAL A 17 17.68 -15.51 -22.65
C VAL A 17 17.34 -14.55 -21.50
N SER A 18 16.62 -15.01 -20.49
CA SER A 18 16.43 -14.30 -19.21
C SER A 18 16.82 -15.17 -18.03
N ALA A 19 17.06 -14.57 -16.86
CA ALA A 19 16.93 -15.27 -15.59
C ALA A 19 15.48 -15.19 -15.10
N LEU A 20 15.06 -16.13 -14.26
CA LEU A 20 13.85 -16.00 -13.45
C LEU A 20 14.07 -14.92 -12.37
N GLY A 21 13.09 -14.04 -12.17
CA GLY A 21 13.03 -13.13 -11.04
C GLY A 21 12.01 -13.56 -9.99
N VAL A 22 11.77 -12.69 -9.00
CA VAL A 22 10.78 -12.95 -7.95
C VAL A 22 9.34 -12.73 -8.46
N HIS A 23 9.14 -11.75 -9.34
CA HIS A 23 7.81 -11.32 -9.80
C HIS A 23 7.18 -12.24 -10.85
N GLU A 24 7.98 -13.03 -11.56
CA GLU A 24 7.49 -14.12 -12.41
C GLU A 24 6.76 -15.23 -11.61
N LEU A 25 6.77 -15.14 -10.26
CA LEU A 25 6.04 -16.00 -9.34
C LEU A 25 4.91 -15.28 -8.58
N ASP A 26 4.60 -14.01 -8.88
CA ASP A 26 3.51 -13.25 -8.21
C ASP A 26 2.14 -13.93 -8.38
N HIS A 27 1.90 -14.51 -9.55
CA HIS A 27 0.70 -15.30 -9.86
C HIS A 27 0.81 -16.79 -9.45
N GLY A 28 1.92 -17.17 -8.82
CA GLY A 28 2.21 -18.50 -8.30
C GLY A 28 2.78 -19.48 -9.34
N LEU A 29 3.44 -20.54 -8.83
CA LEU A 29 4.16 -21.49 -9.68
C LEU A 29 3.34 -22.09 -10.83
N GLY A 30 2.07 -22.44 -10.60
CA GLY A 30 1.24 -23.07 -11.63
C GLY A 30 0.91 -22.16 -12.82
N ASP A 31 0.99 -20.83 -12.63
CA ASP A 31 0.82 -19.85 -13.72
C ASP A 31 2.14 -19.64 -14.48
N LEU A 32 3.29 -19.63 -13.77
CA LEU A 32 4.61 -19.69 -14.39
C LEU A 32 4.73 -20.92 -15.32
N GLU A 33 4.41 -22.10 -14.81
CA GLU A 33 4.48 -23.37 -15.56
C GLU A 33 3.44 -23.48 -16.68
N GLY A 34 2.20 -23.03 -16.42
CA GLY A 34 1.07 -23.23 -17.33
C GLY A 34 0.91 -22.16 -18.40
N ARG A 35 1.42 -20.94 -18.18
CA ARG A 35 1.23 -19.78 -19.05
C ARG A 35 2.53 -19.09 -19.43
N VAL A 36 3.39 -18.72 -18.47
CA VAL A 36 4.57 -17.86 -18.75
C VAL A 36 5.66 -18.62 -19.51
N LEU A 37 6.14 -19.76 -18.98
CA LEU A 37 7.18 -20.57 -19.65
C LEU A 37 6.75 -21.06 -21.05
N PRO A 38 5.52 -21.56 -21.27
CA PRO A 38 5.08 -21.98 -22.61
C PRO A 38 4.85 -20.84 -23.60
N TYR A 39 4.72 -19.59 -23.13
CA TYR A 39 4.53 -18.42 -24.00
C TYR A 39 5.86 -17.85 -24.48
N ALA A 40 6.84 -17.71 -23.59
CA ALA A 40 8.12 -17.08 -23.90
C ALA A 40 8.89 -17.83 -25.00
N THR A 41 9.28 -17.13 -26.07
CA THR A 41 10.12 -17.73 -27.14
C THR A 41 11.62 -17.76 -26.82
N PHE A 42 12.01 -17.53 -25.57
CA PHE A 42 13.40 -17.50 -25.09
C PHE A 42 13.49 -18.16 -23.71
N PRO A 43 14.60 -18.84 -23.38
CA PRO A 43 14.69 -19.60 -22.14
C PRO A 43 14.73 -18.71 -20.89
N ILE A 44 14.04 -19.14 -19.83
CA ILE A 44 14.02 -18.47 -18.52
C ILE A 44 14.80 -19.33 -17.51
N LEU A 45 16.02 -18.89 -17.17
CA LEU A 45 17.00 -19.69 -16.46
C LEU A 45 16.94 -19.52 -14.92
N ALA A 46 16.97 -20.64 -14.20
CA ALA A 46 17.01 -20.66 -12.73
C ALA A 46 17.86 -21.83 -12.18
N ALA A 47 19.17 -21.82 -12.43
CA ALA A 47 20.09 -22.92 -12.10
C ALA A 47 20.17 -23.29 -10.61
N ASN A 48 19.76 -22.39 -9.72
CA ASN A 48 19.73 -22.59 -8.26
C ASN A 48 18.33 -22.84 -7.68
N VAL A 49 17.30 -22.95 -8.52
CA VAL A 49 15.93 -23.28 -8.11
C VAL A 49 15.59 -24.69 -8.56
N SER A 50 14.85 -25.43 -7.73
CA SER A 50 14.42 -26.80 -7.98
C SER A 50 13.03 -27.04 -7.40
N GLY A 51 12.33 -28.08 -7.87
CA GLY A 51 10.97 -28.42 -7.44
C GLY A 51 9.87 -28.17 -8.48
N SER A 52 10.22 -27.54 -9.61
CA SER A 52 9.40 -27.44 -10.81
C SER A 52 10.11 -28.14 -11.97
N ASP A 53 9.49 -29.16 -12.56
CA ASP A 53 10.05 -29.89 -13.70
C ASP A 53 10.08 -29.02 -14.97
N ALA A 54 9.07 -28.16 -15.15
CA ALA A 54 8.98 -27.25 -16.29
C ALA A 54 10.08 -26.18 -16.24
N LEU A 55 10.25 -25.50 -15.10
CA LEU A 55 11.34 -24.55 -14.91
C LEU A 55 12.72 -25.23 -14.97
N SER A 56 12.84 -26.46 -14.46
CA SER A 56 14.11 -27.20 -14.52
C SER A 56 14.49 -27.57 -15.94
N ALA A 57 13.54 -27.76 -16.86
CA ALA A 57 13.80 -28.08 -18.26
C ALA A 57 14.41 -26.90 -19.04
N GLU A 58 14.20 -25.66 -18.59
CA GLU A 58 14.75 -24.45 -19.19
C GLU A 58 16.29 -24.44 -19.14
N GLY A 59 16.91 -24.03 -20.26
CA GLY A 59 18.37 -24.04 -20.40
C GLY A 59 18.96 -25.45 -20.22
N ASP A 60 18.61 -26.35 -21.14
CA ASP A 60 19.11 -27.72 -21.28
C ASP A 60 19.07 -28.55 -19.98
N GLY A 61 18.06 -28.34 -19.12
CA GLY A 61 17.92 -29.08 -17.86
C GLY A 61 18.77 -28.54 -16.70
N ARG A 62 19.48 -27.42 -16.87
CA ARG A 62 20.53 -26.96 -15.94
C ARG A 62 20.45 -25.49 -15.56
N GLY A 63 19.50 -24.73 -16.11
CA GLY A 63 19.46 -23.27 -15.98
C GLY A 63 20.64 -22.60 -16.69
N VAL A 64 21.11 -23.20 -17.79
CA VAL A 64 22.25 -22.73 -18.58
C VAL A 64 21.89 -22.69 -20.06
N PHE A 65 22.18 -21.58 -20.75
CA PHE A 65 21.98 -21.44 -22.19
C PHE A 65 23.30 -21.13 -22.88
N ILE A 66 23.66 -21.85 -23.94
CA ILE A 66 24.89 -21.61 -24.71
C ILE A 66 24.52 -21.09 -26.10
N LYS A 67 24.98 -19.87 -26.42
CA LYS A 67 24.82 -19.26 -27.75
C LYS A 67 26.17 -19.13 -28.45
N GLU A 68 26.25 -19.59 -29.70
CA GLU A 68 27.41 -19.36 -30.55
C GLU A 68 27.29 -18.03 -31.31
N VAL A 69 28.33 -17.20 -31.24
CA VAL A 69 28.44 -15.92 -31.96
C VAL A 69 29.78 -15.91 -32.69
N ASP A 70 29.74 -15.94 -34.03
CA ASP A 70 30.92 -16.02 -34.91
C ASP A 70 31.94 -17.10 -34.50
N GLY A 71 31.49 -18.27 -34.04
CA GLY A 71 32.36 -19.35 -33.56
C GLY A 71 32.97 -19.13 -32.16
N VAL A 72 32.44 -18.20 -31.37
CA VAL A 72 32.73 -18.05 -29.93
C VAL A 72 31.48 -18.48 -29.17
N ARG A 73 31.61 -19.38 -28.19
CA ARG A 73 30.48 -19.85 -27.40
C ARG A 73 30.33 -19.01 -26.13
N VAL A 74 29.17 -18.39 -25.97
CA VAL A 74 28.80 -17.60 -24.79
C VAL A 74 27.80 -18.41 -23.96
N GLY A 75 28.20 -18.80 -22.76
CA GLY A 75 27.35 -19.48 -21.80
C GLY A 75 26.69 -18.48 -20.85
N PHE A 76 25.38 -18.57 -20.71
CA PHE A 76 24.57 -17.78 -19.80
C PHE A 76 24.07 -18.68 -18.66
N ILE A 77 24.25 -18.25 -17.41
CA ILE A 77 23.80 -18.97 -16.22
C ILE A 77 22.79 -18.10 -15.49
N GLY A 78 21.54 -18.56 -15.36
CA GLY A 78 20.53 -17.84 -14.57
C GLY A 78 20.54 -18.24 -13.10
N VAL A 79 20.52 -17.28 -12.18
CA VAL A 79 20.30 -17.53 -10.75
C VAL A 79 19.34 -16.51 -10.13
N VAL A 80 18.51 -17.00 -9.23
CA VAL A 80 17.49 -16.23 -8.49
C VAL A 80 18.00 -15.95 -7.07
N THR A 81 17.53 -14.89 -6.43
CA THR A 81 18.03 -14.50 -5.10
C THR A 81 17.90 -15.57 -4.02
N ASP A 82 18.87 -15.61 -3.11
CA ASP A 82 18.83 -16.42 -1.88
C ASP A 82 17.64 -16.05 -0.98
N GLU A 83 17.08 -14.86 -1.16
CA GLU A 83 15.89 -14.37 -0.45
C GLU A 83 14.57 -14.78 -1.12
N LEU A 84 14.58 -15.49 -2.26
CA LEU A 84 13.34 -15.94 -2.94
C LEU A 84 12.35 -16.63 -1.99
N PRO A 85 12.75 -17.49 -1.02
CA PRO A 85 11.83 -18.07 -0.05
C PRO A 85 11.23 -17.09 0.97
N LYS A 86 11.49 -15.79 0.86
CA LYS A 86 10.90 -14.67 1.64
C LYS A 86 10.21 -13.64 0.74
N LEU A 87 10.05 -13.92 -0.55
CA LEU A 87 9.52 -13.00 -1.56
C LEU A 87 8.45 -13.66 -2.43
N VAL A 88 7.89 -14.81 -2.00
CA VAL A 88 6.91 -15.59 -2.76
C VAL A 88 5.88 -16.26 -1.84
N SER A 89 4.67 -16.44 -2.35
CA SER A 89 3.55 -17.08 -1.65
C SER A 89 3.87 -18.46 -1.07
N SER A 90 3.19 -18.83 0.02
CA SER A 90 3.46 -20.07 0.79
C SER A 90 3.27 -21.32 -0.04
N SER A 91 2.28 -21.30 -0.94
CA SER A 91 2.04 -22.36 -1.92
C SER A 91 3.26 -22.55 -2.84
N THR A 92 3.87 -21.46 -3.32
CA THR A 92 5.05 -21.49 -4.19
C THR A 92 6.31 -21.88 -3.40
N ARG A 93 6.52 -21.28 -2.23
CA ARG A 93 7.63 -21.56 -1.29
C ARG A 93 7.68 -23.03 -0.86
N ALA A 94 6.52 -23.66 -0.65
CA ALA A 94 6.43 -25.07 -0.27
C ALA A 94 6.77 -26.05 -1.41
N GLN A 95 6.79 -25.58 -2.66
CA GLN A 95 7.11 -26.36 -3.84
C GLN A 95 8.57 -26.16 -4.30
N LEU A 96 9.13 -24.96 -4.11
CA LEU A 96 10.46 -24.61 -4.59
C LEU A 96 11.55 -24.72 -3.51
N THR A 97 12.71 -25.27 -3.87
CA THR A 97 13.93 -25.28 -3.07
C THR A 97 15.01 -24.44 -3.75
N VAL A 98 15.63 -23.54 -2.98
CA VAL A 98 16.62 -22.57 -3.48
C VAL A 98 17.99 -22.87 -2.88
N ALA A 99 18.98 -23.04 -3.75
CA ALA A 99 20.40 -23.17 -3.39
C ALA A 99 21.10 -21.79 -3.47
N PRO A 100 22.23 -21.59 -2.77
CA PRO A 100 22.93 -20.30 -2.79
C PRO A 100 23.34 -19.87 -4.20
N ALA A 101 22.89 -18.70 -4.64
CA ALA A 101 22.96 -18.21 -6.01
C ALA A 101 24.41 -18.12 -6.52
N VAL A 102 25.27 -17.40 -5.79
CA VAL A 102 26.68 -17.21 -6.17
C VAL A 102 27.46 -18.53 -6.19
N ALA A 103 27.19 -19.42 -5.24
CA ALA A 103 27.85 -20.73 -5.18
C ALA A 103 27.43 -21.62 -6.36
N THR A 104 26.14 -21.63 -6.70
CA THR A 104 25.59 -22.39 -7.82
C THR A 104 26.10 -21.86 -9.16
N ALA A 105 26.09 -20.54 -9.34
CA ALA A 105 26.65 -19.89 -10.53
C ALA A 105 28.14 -20.20 -10.71
N ASN A 106 28.94 -20.16 -9.65
CA ASN A 106 30.36 -20.53 -9.70
C ASN A 106 30.58 -22.01 -10.06
N ALA A 107 29.71 -22.92 -9.58
CA ALA A 107 29.77 -24.32 -9.96
C ALA A 107 29.45 -24.52 -11.45
N ARG A 108 28.37 -23.91 -11.97
CA ARG A 108 28.02 -23.94 -13.40
C ARG A 108 29.08 -23.30 -14.28
N ALA A 109 29.68 -22.19 -13.84
CA ALA A 109 30.78 -21.54 -14.55
C ALA A 109 32.04 -22.42 -14.61
N ALA A 110 32.31 -23.21 -13.57
CA ALA A 110 33.41 -24.18 -13.58
C ALA A 110 33.13 -25.35 -14.51
N GLU A 111 31.91 -25.90 -14.53
CA GLU A 111 31.48 -26.93 -15.48
C GLU A 111 31.70 -26.45 -16.93
N LEU A 112 31.22 -25.24 -17.28
CA LEU A 112 31.37 -24.64 -18.62
C LEU A 112 32.83 -24.36 -19.07
N LYS A 113 33.83 -24.63 -18.24
CA LYS A 113 35.26 -24.34 -18.45
C LYS A 113 36.17 -25.56 -18.17
N ASP A 114 35.62 -26.74 -17.83
CA ASP A 114 36.42 -27.88 -17.36
C ASP A 114 36.97 -28.78 -18.49
N GLY A 115 36.43 -28.65 -19.69
CA GLY A 115 36.80 -29.39 -20.89
C GLY A 115 35.94 -30.63 -21.16
N ASP A 116 34.88 -30.90 -20.37
CA ASP A 116 33.96 -32.01 -20.60
C ASP A 116 32.84 -31.66 -21.59
N PRO A 117 32.86 -32.17 -22.84
CA PRO A 117 31.81 -31.88 -23.82
C PRO A 117 30.42 -32.39 -23.40
N ALA A 118 30.30 -33.23 -22.37
CA ALA A 118 28.99 -33.69 -21.87
C ALA A 118 28.20 -32.59 -21.15
N ASN A 119 28.85 -31.56 -20.62
CA ASN A 119 28.21 -30.42 -19.94
C ASN A 119 28.06 -29.19 -20.84
N GLY A 120 28.65 -29.21 -22.05
CA GLY A 120 28.67 -28.06 -22.96
C GLY A 120 29.68 -27.00 -22.50
N GLU A 121 30.47 -26.49 -23.44
CA GLU A 121 31.66 -25.69 -23.12
C GLU A 121 31.51 -24.25 -23.61
N ALA A 122 31.93 -23.26 -22.80
CA ALA A 122 31.77 -21.84 -23.08
C ALA A 122 33.10 -21.06 -23.09
N ASP A 123 33.38 -20.38 -24.19
CA ASP A 123 34.54 -19.52 -24.34
C ASP A 123 34.39 -18.20 -23.54
N VAL A 124 33.16 -17.73 -23.32
CA VAL A 124 32.79 -16.60 -22.43
C VAL A 124 31.63 -17.02 -21.52
N VAL A 125 31.64 -16.66 -20.24
CA VAL A 125 30.56 -16.98 -19.28
C VAL A 125 29.96 -15.71 -18.67
N VAL A 126 28.63 -15.60 -18.76
CA VAL A 126 27.82 -14.50 -18.24
C VAL A 126 26.85 -15.04 -17.21
N VAL A 127 26.80 -14.45 -16.01
CA VAL A 127 25.76 -14.76 -15.01
C VAL A 127 24.63 -13.75 -15.13
N LEU A 128 23.40 -14.25 -15.31
CA LEU A 128 22.17 -13.48 -15.22
C LEU A 128 21.65 -13.68 -13.79
N SER A 129 21.78 -12.67 -12.94
CA SER A 129 21.61 -12.79 -11.50
C SER A 129 20.47 -11.89 -11.03
N HIS A 130 19.38 -12.47 -10.52
CA HIS A 130 18.33 -11.69 -9.84
C HIS A 130 18.74 -11.34 -8.40
N GLU A 131 19.94 -10.77 -8.26
CA GLU A 131 20.57 -10.33 -7.01
C GLU A 131 21.17 -8.94 -7.17
N ASP A 132 21.44 -8.27 -6.05
CA ASP A 132 22.05 -6.95 -6.05
C ASP A 132 23.53 -7.00 -6.44
N ALA A 133 23.92 -6.24 -7.46
CA ALA A 133 25.31 -6.20 -7.94
C ALA A 133 26.29 -5.80 -6.83
N ALA A 134 25.91 -4.84 -5.99
CA ALA A 134 26.79 -4.25 -4.98
C ALA A 134 27.15 -5.21 -3.83
N SER A 135 26.35 -6.24 -3.58
CA SER A 135 26.57 -7.21 -2.50
C SER A 135 27.15 -8.54 -3.00
N THR A 136 26.80 -8.97 -4.22
CA THR A 136 27.14 -10.32 -4.71
C THR A 136 28.29 -10.37 -5.73
N ALA A 137 28.52 -9.32 -6.51
CA ALA A 137 29.33 -9.42 -7.72
C ALA A 137 30.83 -9.75 -7.50
N THR A 138 31.38 -9.42 -6.33
CA THR A 138 32.76 -9.77 -5.94
C THR A 138 32.91 -11.24 -5.51
N GLY A 139 31.81 -11.96 -5.31
CA GLY A 139 31.81 -13.38 -4.92
C GLY A 139 31.94 -14.36 -6.09
N PHE A 140 31.87 -13.90 -7.34
CA PHE A 140 32.03 -14.75 -8.52
C PHE A 140 33.52 -15.08 -8.79
N SER A 141 33.75 -16.28 -9.33
CA SER A 141 35.06 -16.90 -9.57
C SER A 141 35.74 -16.45 -10.87
N LYS A 142 36.96 -16.93 -11.13
CA LYS A 142 37.70 -16.65 -12.37
C LYS A 142 37.06 -17.22 -13.65
N ASN A 143 36.05 -18.07 -13.49
CA ASN A 143 35.34 -18.69 -14.60
C ASN A 143 34.15 -17.84 -15.07
N VAL A 144 33.83 -16.74 -14.39
CA VAL A 144 32.78 -15.77 -14.77
C VAL A 144 33.44 -14.51 -15.34
N ASP A 145 33.05 -14.13 -16.55
CA ASP A 145 33.58 -12.97 -17.26
C ASP A 145 32.69 -11.72 -17.08
N ALA A 146 31.38 -11.92 -16.92
CA ALA A 146 30.40 -10.85 -16.78
C ALA A 146 29.19 -11.23 -15.90
N VAL A 147 28.53 -10.23 -15.32
CA VAL A 147 27.31 -10.34 -14.52
C VAL A 147 26.30 -9.27 -14.96
N VAL A 148 25.08 -9.71 -15.24
CA VAL A 148 23.90 -8.85 -15.41
C VAL A 148 23.01 -9.07 -14.19
N ALA A 149 22.93 -8.07 -13.32
CA ALA A 149 22.30 -8.12 -12.01
C ALA A 149 20.91 -7.44 -11.99
N GLY A 150 20.17 -7.57 -10.88
CA GLY A 150 18.78 -7.12 -10.76
C GLY A 150 18.31 -6.87 -9.32
N ARG A 151 17.03 -7.18 -9.05
CA ARG A 151 16.35 -7.08 -7.73
C ARG A 151 16.20 -5.66 -7.15
N SER A 152 17.24 -5.01 -6.62
CA SER A 152 17.13 -3.74 -5.84
C SER A 152 16.73 -2.47 -6.61
N HIS A 153 16.44 -2.54 -7.91
CA HIS A 153 16.08 -1.38 -8.73
C HIS A 153 17.13 -0.24 -8.76
N VAL A 154 18.40 -0.53 -8.42
CA VAL A 154 19.49 0.46 -8.45
C VAL A 154 20.28 0.43 -9.76
N SER A 155 20.96 1.54 -10.05
CA SER A 155 21.87 1.67 -11.18
C SER A 155 23.31 1.37 -10.76
N TYR A 156 23.85 0.23 -11.17
CA TYR A 156 25.24 -0.18 -10.95
C TYR A 156 25.90 -0.49 -12.29
N ALA A 157 27.09 0.05 -12.57
CA ALA A 157 27.87 -0.26 -13.76
C ALA A 157 29.37 -0.07 -13.46
N GLN A 158 30.12 -1.15 -13.32
CA GLN A 158 31.58 -1.12 -13.10
C GLN A 158 32.24 -2.47 -13.37
N THR A 159 33.55 -2.45 -13.61
CA THR A 159 34.39 -3.66 -13.50
C THR A 159 34.72 -3.90 -12.03
N VAL A 160 34.46 -5.11 -11.53
CA VAL A 160 34.81 -5.52 -10.16
C VAL A 160 35.92 -6.57 -10.17
N THR A 161 36.57 -6.76 -9.02
CA THR A 161 37.47 -7.89 -8.80
C THR A 161 36.70 -9.06 -8.17
N GLY A 162 36.68 -10.20 -8.85
CA GLY A 162 36.10 -11.45 -8.36
C GLY A 162 36.93 -12.11 -7.25
N VAL A 163 36.39 -13.17 -6.65
CA VAL A 163 36.95 -13.81 -5.44
C VAL A 163 38.32 -14.45 -5.66
N GLU A 164 38.69 -14.73 -6.91
CA GLU A 164 40.00 -15.25 -7.32
C GLU A 164 40.93 -14.18 -7.95
N GLY A 165 40.56 -12.90 -7.88
CA GLY A 165 41.38 -11.79 -8.38
C GLY A 165 41.21 -11.48 -9.88
N ASN A 166 40.24 -12.09 -10.55
CA ASN A 166 39.87 -11.79 -11.94
C ASN A 166 39.05 -10.50 -12.06
N GLU A 167 39.07 -9.88 -13.23
CA GLU A 167 38.14 -8.80 -13.57
C GLU A 167 36.79 -9.37 -14.03
N ILE A 168 35.69 -8.77 -13.58
CA ILE A 168 34.32 -9.14 -13.98
C ILE A 168 33.59 -7.86 -14.39
N ALA A 169 32.98 -7.84 -15.57
CA ALA A 169 32.12 -6.75 -16.01
C ALA A 169 30.73 -6.86 -15.37
N VAL A 170 30.25 -5.82 -14.67
CA VAL A 170 28.99 -5.89 -13.92
C VAL A 170 28.06 -4.74 -14.25
N VAL A 171 26.83 -5.05 -14.70
CA VAL A 171 25.74 -4.07 -14.86
C VAL A 171 24.50 -4.48 -14.07
N GLN A 172 23.81 -3.49 -13.53
CA GLN A 172 22.44 -3.55 -13.02
C GLN A 172 21.75 -2.28 -13.53
N PRO A 173 20.90 -2.36 -14.57
CA PRO A 173 20.47 -1.19 -15.33
C PRO A 173 19.22 -0.51 -14.78
N ASP A 174 19.22 -0.19 -13.48
CA ASP A 174 18.09 0.51 -12.84
C ASP A 174 16.80 -0.34 -12.95
N HIS A 175 15.63 0.28 -13.12
CA HIS A 175 14.34 -0.41 -13.27
C HIS A 175 13.43 0.25 -14.32
N TYR A 176 12.26 -0.34 -14.58
CA TYR A 176 11.20 0.13 -15.49
C TYR A 176 11.64 0.52 -16.92
N GLY A 177 12.73 -0.06 -17.43
CA GLY A 177 13.29 0.30 -18.73
C GLY A 177 13.88 1.72 -18.77
N LEU A 178 14.19 2.34 -17.62
CA LEU A 178 14.80 3.66 -17.56
C LEU A 178 16.23 3.66 -18.09
N LYS A 179 16.95 2.54 -17.99
CA LYS A 179 18.30 2.38 -18.53
C LYS A 179 18.49 1.07 -19.27
N LEU A 180 19.49 1.03 -20.16
CA LEU A 180 19.99 -0.16 -20.83
C LEU A 180 21.40 -0.49 -20.31
N GLY A 181 21.58 -1.70 -19.79
CA GLY A 181 22.88 -2.20 -19.34
C GLY A 181 23.70 -2.68 -20.52
N MET A 182 24.94 -2.20 -20.64
CA MET A 182 25.81 -2.48 -21.77
C MET A 182 27.18 -2.95 -21.27
N ILE A 183 27.51 -4.20 -21.58
CA ILE A 183 28.83 -4.80 -21.36
C ILE A 183 29.49 -5.03 -22.72
N ARG A 184 30.75 -4.62 -22.84
CA ARG A 184 31.61 -4.95 -23.99
C ARG A 184 32.83 -5.71 -23.51
N LEU A 185 33.03 -6.90 -24.03
CA LEU A 185 34.19 -7.76 -23.79
C LEU A 185 35.01 -7.89 -25.08
N ASN A 186 36.33 -8.04 -24.93
CA ASN A 186 37.21 -8.50 -26.01
C ASN A 186 37.55 -9.98 -25.76
N TYR A 187 37.42 -10.82 -26.78
CA TYR A 187 37.84 -12.22 -26.75
C TYR A 187 38.98 -12.44 -27.76
N ASP A 188 40.13 -12.87 -27.25
CA ASP A 188 41.31 -13.23 -28.03
C ASP A 188 41.21 -14.72 -28.44
N ARG A 189 41.10 -14.98 -29.75
CA ARG A 189 40.85 -16.33 -30.28
C ARG A 189 42.04 -17.28 -30.19
N ASP A 190 43.27 -16.75 -30.14
CA ASP A 190 44.49 -17.56 -30.12
C ASP A 190 44.83 -18.03 -28.69
N THR A 191 44.60 -17.16 -27.71
CA THR A 191 44.86 -17.42 -26.28
C THR A 191 43.62 -17.80 -25.48
N LYS A 192 42.43 -17.69 -26.08
CA LYS A 192 41.10 -17.86 -25.46
C LYS A 192 40.84 -16.94 -24.25
N LYS A 193 41.50 -15.78 -24.20
CA LYS A 193 41.38 -14.85 -23.08
C LYS A 193 40.27 -13.83 -23.30
N VAL A 194 39.52 -13.57 -22.24
CA VAL A 194 38.54 -12.48 -22.15
C VAL A 194 39.16 -11.28 -21.43
N SER A 195 38.77 -10.07 -21.81
CA SER A 195 39.08 -8.84 -21.09
C SER A 195 37.94 -7.83 -21.22
N VAL A 196 37.73 -7.00 -20.19
CA VAL A 196 36.66 -6.01 -20.17
C VAL A 196 37.05 -4.78 -20.99
N ALA A 197 36.17 -4.34 -21.90
CA ALA A 197 36.41 -3.19 -22.77
C ALA A 197 35.52 -1.98 -22.42
N ASN A 198 34.26 -2.21 -22.02
CA ASN A 198 33.37 -1.17 -21.49
C ASN A 198 32.30 -1.77 -20.58
N VAL A 199 31.84 -0.99 -19.60
CA VAL A 199 30.71 -1.31 -18.72
C VAL A 199 29.93 -0.02 -18.46
N GLU A 200 28.69 0.07 -18.90
CA GLU A 200 27.86 1.28 -18.74
C GLU A 200 26.36 0.97 -18.58
N ASN A 201 25.63 1.88 -17.94
CA ASN A 201 24.16 1.92 -17.97
C ASN A 201 23.73 3.18 -18.72
N ARG A 202 23.20 3.02 -19.93
CA ARG A 202 22.74 4.12 -20.79
C ARG A 202 21.35 4.58 -20.39
N ASP A 203 21.16 5.86 -20.07
CA ASP A 203 19.87 6.44 -19.66
C ASP A 203 18.95 6.65 -20.87
N LEU A 204 17.92 5.80 -21.01
CA LEU A 204 17.04 5.80 -22.18
C LEU A 204 16.10 7.00 -22.22
N ARG A 205 15.93 7.74 -21.11
CA ARG A 205 15.13 8.99 -21.09
C ARG A 205 15.81 10.15 -21.83
N GLN A 206 17.10 10.03 -22.10
CA GLN A 206 17.89 11.04 -22.81
C GLN A 206 18.00 10.73 -24.32
N GLU A 207 17.53 9.55 -24.72
CA GLU A 207 17.54 9.09 -26.11
C GLU A 207 16.26 9.53 -26.84
N TYR A 208 16.43 9.94 -28.10
CA TYR A 208 15.31 10.20 -29.01
C TYR A 208 15.26 9.08 -30.04
N CYS A 209 14.17 8.30 -30.03
CA CYS A 209 13.89 7.30 -31.06
C CYS A 209 12.99 7.91 -32.14
N HIS A 210 13.34 7.70 -33.40
CA HIS A 210 12.52 8.05 -34.56
C HIS A 210 11.72 6.83 -35.05
N GLU A 211 10.57 7.04 -35.71
CA GLU A 211 9.76 5.93 -36.23
C GLU A 211 10.51 5.06 -37.26
N ASP A 212 11.47 5.64 -37.97
CA ASP A 212 12.30 4.96 -38.97
C ASP A 212 13.37 4.03 -38.35
N ASP A 213 13.77 4.26 -37.09
CA ASP A 213 14.81 3.47 -36.40
C ASP A 213 14.38 2.01 -36.18
N PHE A 214 13.06 1.74 -36.22
CA PHE A 214 12.47 0.42 -36.04
C PHE A 214 12.51 -0.45 -37.32
N GLY A 215 13.15 0.00 -38.41
CA GLY A 215 13.46 -0.84 -39.57
C GLY A 215 12.24 -1.41 -40.30
N GLY A 216 11.13 -0.68 -40.31
CA GLY A 216 9.86 -1.14 -40.89
C GLY A 216 9.05 -2.08 -39.98
N ILE A 217 9.48 -2.30 -38.73
CA ILE A 217 8.56 -2.73 -37.67
C ILE A 217 7.54 -1.59 -37.51
N ASN A 218 6.35 -1.82 -38.06
CA ASN A 218 5.29 -0.85 -38.08
C ASN A 218 5.00 -0.38 -36.65
N ILE A 219 5.05 0.95 -36.41
CA ILE A 219 4.65 1.61 -35.15
C ILE A 219 3.20 1.26 -34.73
N PHE A 220 2.44 0.56 -35.57
CA PHE A 220 1.18 -0.07 -35.21
C PHE A 220 1.33 -1.35 -34.37
N SER A 221 2.54 -1.85 -34.07
CA SER A 221 2.73 -2.74 -32.91
C SER A 221 2.44 -2.01 -31.62
N TYR A 222 2.71 -0.70 -31.55
CA TYR A 222 2.18 0.20 -30.52
C TYR A 222 0.65 0.31 -30.58
N LYS A 223 -0.04 -0.03 -31.68
CA LYS A 223 -1.52 -0.13 -31.71
C LYS A 223 -2.05 -1.49 -31.26
N ARG A 224 -1.31 -2.60 -31.43
CA ARG A 224 -1.65 -3.86 -30.73
C ARG A 224 -1.38 -3.72 -29.25
N TYR A 225 -0.22 -3.18 -28.88
CA TYR A 225 0.16 -2.89 -27.50
C TYR A 225 -0.80 -1.89 -26.87
N ASN A 226 -1.11 -0.76 -27.52
CA ASN A 226 -2.16 0.15 -27.05
C ASN A 226 -3.50 -0.56 -27.00
N LYS A 227 -3.86 -1.49 -27.91
CA LYS A 227 -5.13 -2.22 -27.80
C LYS A 227 -5.14 -3.28 -26.69
N MET A 228 -4.01 -3.90 -26.36
CA MET A 228 -3.87 -4.82 -25.22
C MET A 228 -3.81 -4.05 -23.90
N MET A 229 -3.14 -2.90 -23.88
CA MET A 229 -3.24 -1.89 -22.84
C MET A 229 -4.68 -1.40 -22.71
N ASP A 230 -5.38 -1.02 -23.78
CA ASP A 230 -6.77 -0.55 -23.75
C ASP A 230 -7.70 -1.65 -23.23
N LEU A 231 -7.50 -2.91 -23.62
CA LEU A 231 -8.29 -4.05 -23.14
C LEU A 231 -7.98 -4.41 -21.68
N GLY A 232 -6.71 -4.36 -21.28
CA GLY A 232 -6.25 -4.58 -19.91
C GLY A 232 -6.61 -3.42 -18.97
N ALA A 233 -6.60 -2.19 -19.49
CA ALA A 233 -6.96 -0.95 -18.80
C ALA A 233 -8.49 -0.83 -18.69
N ALA A 234 -9.25 -1.24 -19.72
CA ALA A 234 -10.71 -1.40 -19.65
C ALA A 234 -11.17 -2.66 -18.91
N ARG A 235 -10.25 -3.51 -18.41
CA ARG A 235 -10.60 -4.68 -17.59
C ARG A 235 -11.29 -4.18 -16.33
N ALA A 236 -12.51 -4.67 -16.10
CA ALA A 236 -13.25 -4.44 -14.88
C ALA A 236 -12.45 -4.97 -13.66
N VAL A 237 -12.38 -4.16 -12.61
CA VAL A 237 -11.76 -4.53 -11.31
C VAL A 237 -12.75 -4.47 -10.17
N ALA A 238 -13.76 -3.60 -10.23
CA ALA A 238 -14.80 -3.49 -9.21
C ALA A 238 -16.12 -2.97 -9.79
N GLN A 239 -17.19 -3.16 -9.02
CA GLN A 239 -18.46 -2.47 -9.19
C GLN A 239 -18.64 -1.48 -8.04
N LEU A 240 -18.69 -0.17 -8.32
CA LEU A 240 -18.98 0.86 -7.34
C LEU A 240 -20.50 1.05 -7.23
N GLY A 241 -21.00 1.28 -6.02
CA GLY A 241 -22.40 1.68 -5.77
C GLY A 241 -22.61 3.19 -5.64
N THR A 242 -21.51 3.96 -5.54
CA THR A 242 -21.46 5.43 -5.46
C THR A 242 -19.99 5.86 -5.56
N ASP A 243 -19.73 7.15 -5.77
CA ASP A 243 -18.39 7.74 -5.73
C ASP A 243 -17.68 7.48 -4.39
N TYR A 244 -16.35 7.24 -4.43
CA TYR A 244 -15.43 7.55 -3.32
C TYR A 244 -14.61 8.76 -3.74
N LEU A 245 -14.66 9.82 -2.94
CA LEU A 245 -14.13 11.14 -3.30
C LEU A 245 -12.87 11.49 -2.52
N ARG A 246 -12.00 12.29 -3.13
CA ARG A 246 -10.91 12.98 -2.43
C ARG A 246 -11.43 14.26 -1.77
N GLY A 247 -10.70 14.76 -0.78
CA GLY A 247 -11.04 15.97 -0.03
C GLY A 247 -11.29 17.20 -0.93
N SER A 248 -12.31 17.99 -0.57
CA SER A 248 -12.84 19.07 -1.41
C SER A 248 -12.97 20.40 -0.65
N ASP A 249 -13.14 21.48 -1.39
CA ASP A 249 -13.53 22.81 -0.89
C ASP A 249 -15.06 22.95 -0.67
N GLY A 250 -15.77 21.83 -0.64
CA GLY A 250 -17.24 21.74 -0.65
C GLY A 250 -17.87 21.71 -2.04
N VAL A 251 -17.08 21.79 -3.12
CA VAL A 251 -17.57 21.75 -4.51
C VAL A 251 -16.72 20.81 -5.38
N THR A 252 -15.40 20.87 -5.27
CA THR A 252 -14.48 20.18 -6.19
C THR A 252 -13.65 19.11 -5.46
N PRO A 253 -13.96 17.82 -5.63
CA PRO A 253 -13.13 16.73 -5.11
C PRO A 253 -11.67 16.80 -5.57
N GLY A 254 -10.76 16.59 -4.63
CA GLY A 254 -9.32 16.74 -4.82
C GLY A 254 -8.77 18.16 -4.70
N ALA A 255 -9.63 19.18 -4.51
CA ALA A 255 -9.16 20.56 -4.32
C ALA A 255 -8.56 20.83 -2.92
N HIS A 256 -8.73 19.92 -1.95
CA HIS A 256 -8.24 20.09 -0.59
C HIS A 256 -7.69 18.77 -0.01
N THR A 257 -6.37 18.70 0.16
CA THR A 257 -5.66 17.51 0.69
C THR A 257 -5.55 17.47 2.21
N GLY A 258 -5.93 18.54 2.91
CA GLY A 258 -5.89 18.66 4.37
C GLY A 258 -7.14 18.15 5.10
N THR A 259 -7.88 17.21 4.52
CA THR A 259 -9.11 16.64 5.11
C THR A 259 -9.24 15.16 4.73
N GLU A 260 -9.79 14.36 5.64
CA GLU A 260 -10.03 12.92 5.43
C GLU A 260 -11.09 12.69 4.34
N SER A 261 -10.88 11.65 3.53
CA SER A 261 -11.63 11.42 2.30
C SER A 261 -11.80 9.93 2.01
N THR A 262 -12.99 9.54 1.56
CA THR A 262 -13.34 8.12 1.36
C THR A 262 -12.44 7.44 0.34
N ALA A 263 -11.93 8.17 -0.66
CA ALA A 263 -10.96 7.64 -1.63
C ALA A 263 -9.62 7.28 -0.98
N ALA A 264 -9.11 8.13 -0.07
CA ALA A 264 -7.86 7.85 0.64
C ALA A 264 -8.02 6.68 1.62
N ASP A 265 -9.14 6.60 2.34
CA ASP A 265 -9.42 5.49 3.26
C ASP A 265 -9.58 4.14 2.53
N LEU A 266 -10.14 4.15 1.31
CA LEU A 266 -10.22 2.95 0.46
C LEU A 266 -8.83 2.44 0.04
N VAL A 267 -7.94 3.34 -0.39
CA VAL A 267 -6.55 2.99 -0.75
C VAL A 267 -5.77 2.53 0.49
N ALA A 268 -5.96 3.19 1.63
CA ALA A 268 -5.36 2.75 2.90
C ALA A 268 -5.83 1.35 3.32
N GLU A 269 -7.12 1.01 3.17
CA GLU A 269 -7.59 -0.36 3.42
C GLU A 269 -6.99 -1.36 2.42
N SER A 270 -6.75 -0.99 1.17
CA SER A 270 -6.04 -1.87 0.21
C SER A 270 -4.61 -2.20 0.64
N TYR A 271 -3.91 -1.24 1.26
CA TYR A 271 -2.55 -1.44 1.78
C TYR A 271 -2.54 -2.34 3.02
N ARG A 272 -3.55 -2.22 3.90
CA ARG A 272 -3.76 -3.15 5.02
C ARG A 272 -4.14 -4.56 4.55
N TYR A 273 -5.04 -4.66 3.58
CA TYR A 273 -5.44 -5.93 2.98
C TYR A 273 -4.22 -6.65 2.43
N TRP A 274 -3.36 -5.94 1.68
CA TRP A 274 -2.13 -6.50 1.14
C TRP A 274 -1.25 -7.11 2.24
N LEU A 275 -1.01 -6.44 3.38
CA LEU A 275 -0.29 -7.05 4.51
C LEU A 275 -0.96 -8.30 5.07
N ALA A 276 -2.29 -8.30 5.17
CA ALA A 276 -3.05 -9.44 5.70
C ALA A 276 -3.11 -10.64 4.72
N ASP A 277 -2.88 -10.39 3.43
CA ASP A 277 -2.84 -11.39 2.34
C ASP A 277 -1.40 -11.85 2.02
N MET A 278 -0.36 -11.16 2.53
CA MET A 278 1.03 -11.65 2.50
C MET A 278 1.15 -13.00 3.19
N ASP A 279 2.13 -13.81 2.77
CA ASP A 279 2.41 -15.13 3.34
C ASP A 279 2.59 -15.05 4.87
N PRO A 280 1.94 -15.91 5.69
CA PRO A 280 2.16 -16.01 7.13
C PRO A 280 3.62 -16.15 7.61
N MET A 281 4.57 -16.49 6.72
CA MET A 281 6.02 -16.52 6.98
C MET A 281 6.77 -15.23 6.61
N GLU A 282 6.17 -14.35 5.79
CA GLU A 282 6.66 -12.98 5.48
C GLU A 282 5.94 -11.92 6.32
N GLN A 283 4.71 -12.22 6.70
CA GLN A 283 3.93 -11.48 7.67
C GLN A 283 4.80 -11.21 8.91
N PRO A 284 4.95 -9.94 9.30
CA PRO A 284 5.53 -9.63 10.59
C PRO A 284 4.72 -10.34 11.67
N PRO A 285 5.37 -10.89 12.73
CA PRO A 285 4.83 -11.95 13.56
C PRO A 285 3.35 -11.78 13.94
N ALA A 286 2.59 -12.88 13.86
CA ALA A 286 1.12 -12.95 13.89
C ALA A 286 0.41 -12.41 15.17
N SER A 287 1.13 -11.71 16.05
CA SER A 287 0.63 -10.97 17.20
C SER A 287 0.63 -9.45 16.98
N THR A 288 0.74 -8.97 15.73
CA THR A 288 0.96 -7.55 15.41
C THR A 288 -0.23 -6.94 14.69
N HIS A 289 -0.64 -5.73 15.09
CA HIS A 289 -1.70 -4.98 14.40
C HIS A 289 -1.23 -4.54 13.01
N TYR A 290 -2.05 -4.74 11.97
CA TYR A 290 -1.76 -4.28 10.60
C TYR A 290 -2.57 -3.04 10.24
N VAL A 291 -1.88 -2.03 9.73
CA VAL A 291 -2.43 -0.72 9.36
C VAL A 291 -1.96 -0.34 7.97
N GLY A 292 -2.86 0.22 7.17
CA GLY A 292 -2.52 0.88 5.93
C GLY A 292 -2.62 2.40 6.09
N VAL A 293 -1.64 3.11 5.53
CA VAL A 293 -1.58 4.57 5.54
C VAL A 293 -1.30 5.07 4.13
N VAL A 294 -2.07 6.05 3.65
CA VAL A 294 -1.79 6.73 2.37
C VAL A 294 -1.85 8.24 2.57
N ARG A 295 -1.05 9.01 1.82
CA ARG A 295 -1.23 10.47 1.82
C ARG A 295 -2.34 10.86 0.86
N ALA A 296 -3.17 11.84 1.24
CA ALA A 296 -4.23 12.34 0.38
C ALA A 296 -3.73 12.92 -0.96
N ASP A 297 -2.49 13.42 -1.02
CA ASP A 297 -1.86 13.97 -2.22
C ASP A 297 -1.15 12.93 -3.11
N ASP A 298 -1.06 11.66 -2.68
CA ASP A 298 -0.67 10.56 -3.56
C ASP A 298 -1.76 10.31 -4.62
N LEU A 299 -3.05 10.49 -4.28
CA LEU A 299 -4.20 10.25 -5.16
C LEU A 299 -4.49 11.45 -6.09
N LYS A 300 -4.49 11.23 -7.41
CA LYS A 300 -4.71 12.26 -8.43
C LYS A 300 -6.14 12.31 -9.00
N ALA A 301 -6.91 11.25 -8.83
CA ALA A 301 -8.32 11.16 -9.23
C ALA A 301 -9.20 10.55 -8.12
N ASP A 302 -10.52 10.62 -8.30
CA ASP A 302 -11.52 10.00 -7.43
C ASP A 302 -11.98 8.65 -8.01
N PHE A 303 -12.53 7.76 -7.18
CA PHE A 303 -13.20 6.55 -7.67
C PHE A 303 -14.64 6.92 -8.05
N ARG A 304 -14.87 7.26 -9.32
CA ARG A 304 -16.18 7.76 -9.80
C ARG A 304 -17.12 6.63 -10.22
N TYR A 305 -18.33 6.66 -9.68
CA TYR A 305 -19.46 5.89 -10.16
C TYR A 305 -19.96 6.45 -11.50
N LYS A 306 -19.99 5.60 -12.53
CA LYS A 306 -20.48 5.93 -13.87
C LYS A 306 -21.78 5.19 -14.15
N SER A 307 -22.89 5.92 -14.31
CA SER A 307 -24.14 5.34 -14.80
C SER A 307 -24.17 5.28 -16.34
N THR A 308 -24.78 4.24 -16.86
CA THR A 308 -24.90 3.81 -18.27
C THR A 308 -25.53 4.81 -19.22
N GLY A 309 -26.16 5.89 -18.72
CA GLY A 309 -26.66 6.98 -19.56
C GLY A 309 -25.60 7.60 -20.51
N ASN A 310 -24.31 7.32 -20.27
CA ASN A 310 -23.17 7.78 -21.08
C ASN A 310 -22.40 6.67 -21.83
N TYR A 311 -22.83 5.40 -21.82
CA TYR A 311 -22.12 4.30 -22.50
C TYR A 311 -22.78 3.87 -23.81
N HIS A 312 -22.06 4.01 -24.93
CA HIS A 312 -22.49 3.54 -26.25
C HIS A 312 -21.87 2.17 -26.60
N GLY A 313 -22.44 1.06 -26.09
CA GLY A 313 -22.04 -0.28 -26.56
C GLY A 313 -22.50 -1.49 -25.71
N GLU A 314 -23.24 -2.39 -26.37
CA GLU A 314 -23.36 -3.87 -26.22
C GLU A 314 -23.23 -4.62 -24.87
N VAL A 315 -23.22 -3.96 -23.71
CA VAL A 315 -23.23 -4.63 -22.39
C VAL A 315 -24.54 -4.34 -21.63
N PRO A 316 -25.17 -5.34 -20.96
CA PRO A 316 -26.40 -5.13 -20.18
C PRO A 316 -26.26 -4.04 -19.11
N ALA A 317 -27.28 -3.18 -18.96
CA ALA A 317 -27.19 -1.97 -18.16
C ALA A 317 -26.92 -2.22 -16.65
N ASP A 318 -27.34 -3.37 -16.14
CA ASP A 318 -27.10 -3.82 -14.76
C ASP A 318 -25.66 -4.31 -14.51
N GLN A 319 -24.86 -4.48 -15.55
CA GLN A 319 -23.44 -4.92 -15.48
C GLN A 319 -22.43 -3.79 -15.76
N VAL A 320 -22.90 -2.56 -15.96
CA VAL A 320 -22.06 -1.40 -16.34
C VAL A 320 -22.21 -0.21 -15.38
N ASP A 321 -23.34 -0.09 -14.69
CA ASP A 321 -23.60 0.99 -13.72
C ASP A 321 -22.64 0.93 -12.52
N GLY A 322 -21.61 1.77 -12.54
CA GLY A 322 -20.55 1.80 -11.54
C GLY A 322 -19.36 0.89 -11.84
N LEU A 323 -19.24 0.37 -13.06
CA LEU A 323 -18.07 -0.39 -13.48
C LEU A 323 -16.79 0.46 -13.33
N PHE A 324 -15.82 -0.05 -12.58
CA PHE A 324 -14.52 0.58 -12.39
C PHE A 324 -13.42 -0.32 -12.93
N THR A 325 -12.44 0.29 -13.59
CA THR A 325 -11.48 -0.40 -14.46
C THR A 325 -10.02 -0.18 -14.04
N VAL A 326 -9.09 -0.99 -14.54
CA VAL A 326 -7.64 -0.85 -14.27
C VAL A 326 -7.13 0.54 -14.66
N ASP A 327 -7.62 1.13 -15.76
CA ASP A 327 -7.25 2.50 -16.17
C ASP A 327 -7.62 3.52 -15.09
N GLU A 328 -8.80 3.36 -14.49
CA GLU A 328 -9.29 4.30 -13.50
C GLU A 328 -8.52 4.17 -12.18
N VAL A 329 -8.10 2.96 -11.79
CA VAL A 329 -7.14 2.77 -10.68
C VAL A 329 -5.80 3.45 -11.01
N ARG A 330 -5.32 3.35 -12.25
CA ARG A 330 -4.10 4.05 -12.70
C ARG A 330 -4.27 5.57 -12.66
N ASN A 331 -5.43 6.11 -13.03
CA ASN A 331 -5.72 7.53 -12.93
C ASN A 331 -5.82 8.01 -11.47
N VAL A 332 -6.26 7.16 -10.53
CA VAL A 332 -6.20 7.46 -9.09
C VAL A 332 -4.75 7.52 -8.61
N SER A 333 -3.91 6.53 -8.95
CA SER A 333 -2.51 6.42 -8.49
C SER A 333 -1.51 6.26 -9.65
N PRO A 334 -1.26 7.32 -10.46
CA PRO A 334 -0.46 7.24 -11.68
C PRO A 334 1.06 7.32 -11.46
N ASP A 335 1.49 7.70 -10.25
CA ASP A 335 2.90 7.91 -9.90
C ASP A 335 3.69 6.59 -9.74
N ASP A 336 3.03 5.42 -9.89
CA ASP A 336 3.60 4.07 -9.79
C ASP A 336 4.60 3.92 -8.61
N LYS A 337 4.18 4.40 -7.43
CA LYS A 337 4.99 4.41 -6.22
C LYS A 337 5.19 2.98 -5.70
N ALA A 338 6.45 2.63 -5.47
CA ALA A 338 6.85 1.41 -4.79
C ALA A 338 6.31 1.38 -3.35
N MET A 339 5.82 0.22 -2.95
CA MET A 339 5.23 -0.03 -1.65
C MET A 339 6.20 -0.75 -0.73
N GLY A 340 6.00 -0.59 0.56
CA GLY A 340 6.68 -1.37 1.57
C GLY A 340 5.93 -1.36 2.89
N TYR A 341 6.53 -2.00 3.88
CA TYR A 341 6.03 -1.98 5.24
C TYR A 341 7.13 -1.74 6.26
N LEU A 342 6.74 -1.18 7.40
CA LEU A 342 7.61 -0.90 8.53
C LEU A 342 6.90 -1.28 9.83
N THR A 343 7.56 -2.11 10.62
CA THR A 343 7.18 -2.34 12.02
C THR A 343 7.59 -1.15 12.85
N MET A 344 6.64 -0.56 13.59
CA MET A 344 6.85 0.61 14.43
C MET A 344 6.10 0.49 15.76
N THR A 345 6.45 1.35 16.70
CA THR A 345 5.75 1.49 17.98
C THR A 345 4.50 2.37 17.86
N GLY A 346 3.58 2.28 18.82
CA GLY A 346 2.41 3.16 18.89
C GLY A 346 2.78 4.64 19.02
N ALA A 347 3.91 4.96 19.68
CA ALA A 347 4.46 6.31 19.72
C ALA A 347 4.89 6.82 18.34
N GLU A 348 5.51 5.96 17.52
CA GLU A 348 5.94 6.29 16.16
C GLU A 348 4.75 6.45 15.21
N LEU A 349 3.73 5.57 15.27
CA LEU A 349 2.50 5.74 14.47
C LEU A 349 1.77 7.04 14.85
N LYS A 350 1.65 7.33 16.15
CA LYS A 350 1.10 8.60 16.65
C LYS A 350 1.92 9.79 16.15
N GLY A 351 3.25 9.69 16.15
CA GLY A 351 4.15 10.69 15.60
C GLY A 351 4.04 10.87 14.07
N LEU A 352 3.79 9.81 13.31
CA LEU A 352 3.54 9.85 11.87
C LEU A 352 2.22 10.58 11.56
N ILE A 353 1.14 10.23 12.26
CA ILE A 353 -0.17 10.86 12.10
C ILE A 353 -0.11 12.34 12.51
N ALA A 354 0.62 12.68 13.59
CA ALA A 354 0.78 14.06 14.04
C ALA A 354 1.45 14.98 13.00
N GLN A 355 2.30 14.45 12.13
CA GLN A 355 2.97 15.21 11.07
C GLN A 355 2.07 15.56 9.87
N GLN A 356 0.82 15.05 9.83
CA GLN A 356 -0.16 15.46 8.83
C GLN A 356 -0.56 16.93 8.99
N TRP A 357 -0.51 17.47 10.20
CA TRP A 357 -0.70 18.90 10.49
C TRP A 357 0.63 19.65 10.35
N ARG A 358 0.64 20.69 9.52
CA ARG A 358 1.85 21.40 9.08
C ARG A 358 1.73 22.91 9.35
N PRO A 359 1.71 23.33 10.64
CA PRO A 359 1.54 24.74 10.99
C PRO A 359 2.67 25.59 10.39
N GLY A 360 2.29 26.64 9.65
CA GLY A 360 3.23 27.55 8.98
C GLY A 360 3.71 27.11 7.59
N ALA A 361 3.24 25.98 7.03
CA ALA A 361 3.47 25.60 5.65
C ALA A 361 2.38 26.13 4.70
N ASP A 362 2.69 26.22 3.39
CA ASP A 362 1.75 26.65 2.34
C ASP A 362 0.45 25.81 2.30
N SER A 363 0.58 24.52 2.63
CA SER A 363 -0.54 23.64 2.92
C SER A 363 -0.48 23.28 4.40
N VAL A 364 -1.42 23.83 5.18
CA VAL A 364 -1.45 23.71 6.65
C VAL A 364 -1.77 22.30 7.15
N ALA A 365 -2.24 21.41 6.26
CA ALA A 365 -2.33 19.98 6.50
C ALA A 365 -2.23 19.18 5.19
N VAL A 366 -1.62 17.99 5.26
CA VAL A 366 -1.68 16.96 4.22
C VAL A 366 -2.16 15.68 4.90
N GLN A 367 -3.45 15.39 4.81
CA GLN A 367 -4.10 14.32 5.55
C GLN A 367 -3.52 12.94 5.19
N LEU A 368 -3.41 12.07 6.20
CA LEU A 368 -3.23 10.64 5.99
C LEU A 368 -4.61 9.94 5.98
N GLY A 369 -4.92 9.23 4.89
CA GLY A 369 -6.00 8.25 4.86
C GLY A 369 -5.58 7.00 5.62
N LEU A 370 -6.53 6.40 6.36
CA LEU A 370 -6.25 5.33 7.31
C LEU A 370 -7.13 4.10 7.06
N SER A 371 -6.56 2.91 7.27
CA SER A 371 -7.27 1.65 7.13
C SER A 371 -8.45 1.52 8.11
N ALA A 372 -9.40 0.65 7.76
CA ALA A 372 -10.73 0.59 8.36
C ALA A 372 -10.79 0.14 9.83
N ASN A 373 -9.66 -0.30 10.38
CA ASN A 373 -9.45 -0.68 11.78
C ASN A 373 -8.80 0.40 12.64
N VAL A 374 -8.45 1.57 12.07
CA VAL A 374 -7.83 2.67 12.81
C VAL A 374 -8.85 3.76 13.11
N ASP A 375 -8.92 4.15 14.38
CA ASP A 375 -9.66 5.33 14.83
C ASP A 375 -8.70 6.25 15.59
N VAL A 376 -8.60 7.52 15.18
CA VAL A 376 -7.78 8.55 15.80
C VAL A 376 -8.69 9.56 16.47
N ILE A 377 -8.50 9.78 17.78
CA ILE A 377 -9.15 10.86 18.50
C ILE A 377 -8.12 11.94 18.80
N VAL A 378 -8.35 13.12 18.26
CA VAL A 378 -7.51 14.30 18.42
C VAL A 378 -8.17 15.23 19.45
N ASN A 379 -7.37 15.97 20.22
CA ASN A 379 -7.94 17.09 20.97
C ASN A 379 -8.45 18.14 19.98
N SER A 380 -9.72 18.52 20.10
CA SER A 380 -10.43 19.37 19.14
C SER A 380 -9.67 20.68 18.85
N ALA A 381 -9.60 21.06 17.57
CA ALA A 381 -8.84 22.24 17.11
C ALA A 381 -9.39 23.57 17.68
N ALA A 382 -10.63 23.58 18.18
CA ALA A 382 -11.20 24.69 18.94
C ALA A 382 -10.48 24.99 20.27
N GLN A 383 -9.53 24.15 20.70
CA GLN A 383 -8.68 24.36 21.89
C GLN A 383 -7.26 24.87 21.54
N THR A 384 -6.84 24.88 20.27
CA THR A 384 -5.48 25.28 19.86
C THR A 384 -5.42 26.75 19.43
N GLU A 385 -5.42 27.67 20.40
CA GLU A 385 -5.39 29.13 20.14
C GLU A 385 -4.07 29.62 19.50
N ASP A 386 -2.97 28.87 19.67
CA ASP A 386 -1.61 29.28 19.25
C ASP A 386 -1.22 28.88 17.81
N GLY A 387 -2.15 28.28 17.03
CA GLY A 387 -1.85 27.81 15.66
C GLY A 387 -0.87 26.63 15.58
N ALA A 388 -0.64 25.93 16.69
CA ALA A 388 0.14 24.69 16.74
C ALA A 388 -0.64 23.48 16.20
N ALA A 389 0.07 22.40 15.85
CA ALA A 389 -0.57 21.13 15.49
C ALA A 389 -1.37 20.58 16.70
N PRO A 390 -2.59 20.06 16.49
CA PRO A 390 -3.41 19.53 17.57
C PRO A 390 -2.83 18.20 18.11
N SER A 391 -2.93 17.99 19.42
CA SER A 391 -2.38 16.79 20.06
C SER A 391 -3.33 15.60 19.90
N ILE A 392 -2.77 14.47 19.46
CA ILE A 392 -3.51 13.20 19.39
C ILE A 392 -3.73 12.67 20.81
N ARG A 393 -4.98 12.54 21.21
CA ARG A 393 -5.39 12.00 22.52
C ARG A 393 -5.26 10.48 22.53
N GLU A 394 -5.71 9.84 21.46
CA GLU A 394 -5.84 8.38 21.39
C GLU A 394 -5.70 7.91 19.95
N VAL A 395 -5.02 6.78 19.73
CA VAL A 395 -5.08 6.00 18.50
C VAL A 395 -5.61 4.62 18.90
N ARG A 396 -6.61 4.12 18.17
CA ARG A 396 -7.08 2.74 18.27
C ARG A 396 -6.68 1.97 17.04
N VAL A 397 -6.34 0.70 17.23
CA VAL A 397 -6.16 -0.26 16.13
C VAL A 397 -6.89 -1.55 16.50
N ASP A 398 -7.69 -2.07 15.55
CA ASP A 398 -8.59 -3.22 15.75
C ASP A 398 -9.51 -3.04 16.99
N GLY A 399 -9.93 -1.80 17.24
CA GLY A 399 -10.79 -1.38 18.36
C GLY A 399 -10.07 -1.20 19.72
N GLN A 400 -8.83 -1.65 19.84
CA GLN A 400 -8.02 -1.54 21.07
C GLN A 400 -7.22 -0.25 21.10
N VAL A 401 -6.99 0.32 22.28
CA VAL A 401 -6.16 1.53 22.44
C VAL A 401 -4.69 1.15 22.24
N LEU A 402 -4.01 1.81 21.31
CA LEU A 402 -2.61 1.56 21.04
C LEU A 402 -1.73 2.33 22.04
N GLY A 403 -1.07 1.59 22.93
CA GLY A 403 -0.07 2.10 23.86
C GLY A 403 1.21 2.52 23.14
N ASP A 404 1.97 3.43 23.75
CA ASP A 404 3.16 4.03 23.11
C ASP A 404 4.26 3.00 22.78
N THR A 405 4.31 1.86 23.48
CA THR A 405 5.23 0.74 23.25
C THR A 405 4.65 -0.40 22.42
N ASP A 406 3.36 -0.37 22.10
CA ASP A 406 2.70 -1.46 21.39
C ASP A 406 3.19 -1.52 19.95
N THR A 407 3.27 -2.71 19.38
CA THR A 407 3.83 -2.92 18.03
C THR A 407 2.71 -2.93 16.97
N VAL A 408 2.91 -2.16 15.92
CA VAL A 408 2.03 -2.06 14.76
C VAL A 408 2.88 -2.13 13.49
N VAL A 409 2.37 -2.76 12.44
CA VAL A 409 3.02 -2.77 11.12
C VAL A 409 2.21 -1.88 10.20
N VAL A 410 2.90 -0.93 9.58
CA VAL A 410 2.31 0.05 8.67
C VAL A 410 2.76 -0.23 7.25
N ALA A 411 1.81 -0.49 6.36
CA ALA A 411 2.02 -0.46 4.92
C ALA A 411 1.76 0.93 4.36
N SER A 412 2.67 1.42 3.54
CA SER A 412 2.55 2.67 2.80
C SER A 412 3.55 2.72 1.64
N THR A 413 3.59 3.84 0.92
CA THR A 413 4.62 4.10 -0.08
C THR A 413 5.99 4.15 0.58
N GLN A 414 7.02 3.61 -0.08
CA GLN A 414 8.39 3.64 0.45
C GLN A 414 8.87 5.08 0.72
N GLU A 415 8.42 6.05 -0.09
CA GLU A 415 8.67 7.47 0.12
C GLU A 415 8.22 7.92 1.54
N LEU A 416 7.00 7.56 1.97
CA LEU A 416 6.53 7.89 3.32
C LEU A 416 7.34 7.17 4.40
N LEU A 417 7.55 5.85 4.24
CA LEU A 417 8.19 5.00 5.25
C LEU A 417 9.69 5.27 5.45
N THR A 418 10.35 5.92 4.49
CA THR A 418 11.76 6.33 4.58
C THR A 418 11.97 7.78 5.02
N GLY A 419 10.90 8.53 5.32
CA GLY A 419 10.99 9.94 5.74
C GLY A 419 11.11 10.93 4.58
N GLY A 420 10.42 10.66 3.47
CA GLY A 420 10.26 11.58 2.34
C GLY A 420 9.02 12.49 2.46
N ALA A 421 8.76 13.27 1.41
CA ALA A 421 7.54 14.08 1.24
C ALA A 421 7.16 15.08 2.38
N GLY A 422 8.14 15.53 3.17
CA GLY A 422 7.87 16.38 4.33
C GLY A 422 7.29 15.64 5.54
N PHE A 423 7.40 14.31 5.56
CA PHE A 423 7.28 13.49 6.75
C PHE A 423 8.68 13.03 7.19
N THR A 424 8.85 12.76 8.49
CA THR A 424 10.11 12.34 9.09
C THR A 424 9.86 11.13 9.99
N LEU A 425 10.66 10.09 9.80
CA LEU A 425 10.66 8.88 10.61
C LEU A 425 12.08 8.66 11.17
N PRO A 426 12.29 8.73 12.49
CA PRO A 426 13.62 8.56 13.11
C PRO A 426 14.29 7.24 12.77
N HIS A 427 13.49 6.23 12.41
CA HIS A 427 13.90 4.84 12.20
C HIS A 427 13.45 4.27 10.86
N GLY A 428 13.57 5.03 9.75
CA GLY A 428 13.40 4.53 8.38
C GLY A 428 14.39 3.43 7.93
N ARG A 429 15.09 2.78 8.86
CA ARG A 429 15.96 1.62 8.65
C ARG A 429 15.16 0.35 8.98
N GLY A 430 14.96 -0.52 8.00
CA GLY A 430 14.15 -1.73 8.16
C GLY A 430 12.79 -1.69 7.46
N VAL A 431 12.55 -0.70 6.60
CA VAL A 431 11.46 -0.77 5.61
C VAL A 431 11.70 -1.97 4.71
N VAL A 432 10.74 -2.89 4.64
CA VAL A 432 10.75 -4.00 3.70
C VAL A 432 10.00 -3.55 2.44
N ASN A 433 10.72 -3.42 1.33
CA ASN A 433 10.14 -3.28 0.00
C ASN A 433 10.12 -4.67 -0.66
N VAL A 434 8.98 -5.06 -1.23
CA VAL A 434 8.77 -6.36 -1.90
C VAL A 434 8.57 -6.23 -3.42
N GLY A 435 8.87 -5.07 -3.99
CA GLY A 435 8.75 -4.75 -5.42
C GLY A 435 7.35 -4.32 -5.88
N SER A 436 6.29 -4.52 -5.06
CA SER A 436 4.91 -4.19 -5.44
C SER A 436 4.64 -2.70 -5.62
N LEU A 437 3.77 -2.37 -6.58
CA LEU A 437 3.26 -1.00 -6.81
C LEU A 437 1.93 -0.76 -6.09
N GLY A 438 1.73 0.46 -5.56
CA GLY A 438 0.49 0.80 -4.83
C GLY A 438 -0.78 0.70 -5.70
N ARG A 439 -0.66 0.98 -7.00
CA ARG A 439 -1.71 0.79 -8.01
C ARG A 439 -2.12 -0.68 -8.14
N ASP A 440 -1.15 -1.59 -8.14
CA ASP A 440 -1.40 -3.02 -8.38
C ASP A 440 -1.96 -3.68 -7.12
N ILE A 441 -1.51 -3.26 -5.93
CA ILE A 441 -2.13 -3.58 -4.64
C ILE A 441 -3.61 -3.11 -4.59
N THR A 442 -3.88 -1.86 -4.98
CA THR A 442 -5.26 -1.35 -5.03
C THR A 442 -6.11 -2.12 -6.04
N THR A 443 -5.54 -2.45 -7.20
CA THR A 443 -6.19 -3.27 -8.26
C THR A 443 -6.58 -4.65 -7.75
N ASN A 444 -5.66 -5.34 -7.07
CA ASN A 444 -5.87 -6.69 -6.53
C ASN A 444 -6.89 -6.68 -5.38
N TYR A 445 -6.82 -5.70 -4.49
CA TYR A 445 -7.82 -5.49 -3.44
C TYR A 445 -9.22 -5.29 -4.02
N LEU A 446 -9.38 -4.41 -5.02
CA LEU A 446 -10.66 -4.20 -5.70
C LEU A 446 -11.18 -5.48 -6.37
N ALA A 447 -10.30 -6.23 -7.05
CA ALA A 447 -10.64 -7.49 -7.69
C ALA A 447 -11.05 -8.60 -6.69
N SER A 448 -10.51 -8.59 -5.46
CA SER A 448 -10.80 -9.58 -4.41
C SER A 448 -12.29 -9.66 -4.04
N PHE A 449 -13.03 -8.55 -4.24
CA PHE A 449 -14.47 -8.48 -4.01
C PHE A 449 -15.31 -9.24 -5.04
N ASN A 450 -14.70 -9.74 -6.12
CA ASN A 450 -15.35 -10.60 -7.12
C ASN A 450 -16.70 -10.03 -7.60
N GLN A 451 -16.69 -8.78 -8.08
CA GLN A 451 -17.84 -8.01 -8.57
C GLN A 451 -18.94 -7.68 -7.53
N GLN A 452 -18.69 -7.81 -6.23
CA GLN A 452 -19.58 -7.23 -5.22
C GLN A 452 -19.62 -5.69 -5.31
N ILE A 453 -20.79 -5.11 -5.04
CA ILE A 453 -21.00 -3.66 -5.11
C ILE A 453 -20.35 -2.98 -3.90
N LEU A 454 -19.22 -2.30 -4.15
CA LEU A 454 -18.48 -1.51 -3.18
C LEU A 454 -19.22 -0.22 -2.81
N LYS A 455 -19.24 0.13 -1.53
CA LYS A 455 -19.81 1.38 -1.01
C LYS A 455 -18.90 1.97 0.07
N PRO A 456 -18.70 3.29 0.12
CA PRO A 456 -17.93 3.92 1.18
C PRO A 456 -18.50 3.64 2.57
N SER A 457 -17.61 3.49 3.54
CA SER A 457 -17.95 3.78 4.93
C SER A 457 -18.02 5.29 5.10
N TYR A 458 -19.11 5.82 5.64
CA TYR A 458 -19.20 7.23 6.03
C TYR A 458 -18.89 7.47 7.52
N ALA A 459 -18.39 6.45 8.23
CA ALA A 459 -17.73 6.62 9.52
C ALA A 459 -16.38 7.32 9.31
N LYS A 460 -16.07 8.29 10.18
CA LYS A 460 -14.80 9.02 10.16
C LYS A 460 -13.69 8.21 10.80
N ARG A 461 -12.46 8.32 10.30
CA ARG A 461 -11.25 7.70 10.90
C ARG A 461 -10.55 8.61 11.89
N GLN A 462 -10.66 9.92 11.71
CA GLN A 462 -9.99 10.93 12.52
C GLN A 462 -11.01 11.98 12.96
N VAL A 463 -11.21 12.11 14.28
CA VAL A 463 -12.22 13.00 14.85
C VAL A 463 -11.59 13.86 15.94
N GLY A 464 -11.79 15.17 15.85
CA GLY A 464 -11.47 16.10 16.93
C GLY A 464 -12.54 16.05 18.01
N MET A 465 -12.14 15.86 19.27
CA MET A 465 -13.06 15.82 20.40
C MET A 465 -12.39 16.38 21.67
N SER A 466 -13.07 17.28 22.38
CA SER A 466 -12.75 17.65 23.76
C SER A 466 -13.99 17.49 24.65
N ALA A 467 -13.78 17.22 25.94
CA ALA A 467 -14.83 17.23 26.95
C ALA A 467 -14.22 17.81 28.24
N THR A 468 -14.65 19.01 28.63
CA THR A 468 -14.07 19.75 29.75
C THR A 468 -15.12 19.96 30.86
N PRO A 469 -14.78 19.78 32.15
CA PRO A 469 -15.72 20.03 33.25
C PRO A 469 -16.24 21.46 33.24
N LYS A 470 -17.57 21.64 33.26
CA LYS A 470 -18.17 22.97 33.19
C LYS A 470 -18.12 23.67 34.56
N PRO A 471 -17.48 24.85 34.68
CA PRO A 471 -17.33 25.54 35.96
C PRO A 471 -18.68 25.79 36.64
N GLY A 472 -18.78 25.39 37.92
CA GLY A 472 -20.00 25.56 38.73
C GLY A 472 -21.16 24.60 38.39
N GLN A 473 -21.00 23.66 37.45
CA GLN A 473 -22.04 22.68 37.08
C GLN A 473 -21.52 21.24 37.25
N ALA A 474 -21.52 20.74 38.49
CA ALA A 474 -21.15 19.36 38.81
C ALA A 474 -21.92 18.35 37.94
N GLY A 475 -21.24 17.33 37.44
CA GLY A 475 -21.83 16.34 36.53
C GLY A 475 -22.03 16.81 35.09
N THR A 476 -21.66 18.04 34.74
CA THR A 476 -21.80 18.60 33.38
C THR A 476 -20.43 18.89 32.76
N VAL A 477 -20.26 18.52 31.49
CA VAL A 477 -19.08 18.87 30.69
C VAL A 477 -19.49 19.65 29.46
N THR A 478 -18.65 20.59 29.03
CA THR A 478 -18.74 21.19 27.71
C THR A 478 -17.98 20.28 26.74
N VAL A 479 -18.69 19.77 25.74
CA VAL A 479 -18.13 18.91 24.69
C VAL A 479 -17.93 19.75 23.44
N THR A 480 -16.75 19.66 22.82
CA THR A 480 -16.52 20.14 21.46
C THR A 480 -16.14 18.97 20.57
N MET A 481 -16.66 18.95 19.35
CA MET A 481 -16.34 17.94 18.33
C MET A 481 -16.19 18.63 16.98
N ASP A 482 -15.24 18.15 16.19
CA ASP A 482 -14.96 18.59 14.84
C ASP A 482 -14.53 17.42 13.95
N SER A 483 -14.38 17.67 12.65
CA SER A 483 -13.99 16.64 11.67
C SER A 483 -15.02 15.49 11.53
N LEU A 484 -16.30 15.73 11.88
CA LEU A 484 -17.35 14.71 11.95
C LEU A 484 -17.94 14.30 10.58
N VAL A 485 -17.70 15.06 9.51
CA VAL A 485 -18.29 14.75 8.18
C VAL A 485 -17.27 14.97 7.05
N TYR A 486 -17.51 14.32 5.93
CA TYR A 486 -16.75 14.55 4.69
C TYR A 486 -17.12 15.89 4.05
N THR A 487 -16.23 16.45 3.25
CA THR A 487 -16.40 17.81 2.71
C THR A 487 -17.37 17.90 1.53
N HIS A 488 -17.55 16.83 0.75
CA HIS A 488 -18.38 16.89 -0.45
C HIS A 488 -19.88 16.69 -0.13
N PRO A 489 -20.81 17.52 -0.65
CA PRO A 489 -22.23 17.47 -0.29
C PRO A 489 -22.94 16.12 -0.54
N THR A 490 -22.52 15.35 -1.54
CA THR A 490 -23.09 14.02 -1.82
C THR A 490 -22.73 12.97 -0.76
N GLU A 491 -21.61 13.15 -0.06
CA GLU A 491 -21.20 12.30 1.06
C GLU A 491 -21.81 12.82 2.37
N GLN A 492 -21.93 14.14 2.55
CA GLN A 492 -22.58 14.73 3.73
C GLN A 492 -24.04 14.29 3.93
N VAL A 493 -24.78 13.97 2.86
CA VAL A 493 -26.15 13.45 2.96
C VAL A 493 -26.23 11.97 3.37
N LEU A 494 -25.11 11.24 3.28
CA LEU A 494 -25.00 9.82 3.67
C LEU A 494 -24.20 9.64 4.98
N GLY A 495 -23.38 10.61 5.36
CA GLY A 495 -22.64 10.68 6.63
C GLY A 495 -23.43 11.26 7.79
N ALA A 496 -22.70 11.63 8.85
CA ALA A 496 -23.30 12.06 10.11
C ALA A 496 -24.12 13.37 9.97
N ARG A 497 -25.26 13.42 10.64
CA ARG A 497 -26.18 14.57 10.63
C ARG A 497 -26.42 15.15 12.04
N ARG A 498 -26.32 14.31 13.06
CA ARG A 498 -26.44 14.69 14.48
C ARG A 498 -25.49 13.87 15.35
N VAL A 499 -25.08 14.43 16.47
CA VAL A 499 -24.47 13.70 17.60
C VAL A 499 -25.55 13.46 18.64
N ARG A 500 -25.61 12.26 19.20
CA ARG A 500 -26.48 11.93 20.33
C ARG A 500 -25.68 11.39 21.52
N ALA A 501 -26.23 11.51 22.72
CA ALA A 501 -25.69 10.85 23.91
C ALA A 501 -26.63 9.74 24.39
N VAL A 502 -26.07 8.56 24.66
CA VAL A 502 -26.78 7.39 25.16
C VAL A 502 -26.17 6.88 26.47
N SER A 503 -27.03 6.37 27.35
CA SER A 503 -26.64 5.69 28.59
C SER A 503 -27.34 4.33 28.62
N GLY A 504 -26.59 3.25 28.40
CA GLY A 504 -27.18 1.99 27.92
C GLY A 504 -27.94 2.24 26.61
N ASP A 505 -29.14 1.68 26.47
CA ASP A 505 -29.98 1.82 25.29
C ASP A 505 -30.76 3.16 25.21
N LYS A 506 -30.60 4.05 26.21
CA LYS A 506 -31.42 5.26 26.35
C LYS A 506 -30.71 6.50 25.81
N GLU A 507 -31.20 7.00 24.68
CA GLU A 507 -30.88 8.35 24.19
C GLU A 507 -31.43 9.41 25.15
N PHE A 508 -30.57 10.32 25.63
CA PHE A 508 -30.95 11.38 26.58
C PHE A 508 -30.55 12.80 26.12
N PHE A 509 -29.74 12.91 25.06
CA PHE A 509 -29.35 14.17 24.43
C PHE A 509 -29.15 13.97 22.93
N SER A 510 -29.41 15.01 22.13
CA SER A 510 -29.11 15.05 20.69
C SER A 510 -28.92 16.47 20.21
N GLN A 511 -27.96 16.69 19.30
CA GLN A 511 -27.72 17.96 18.62
C GLN A 511 -27.29 17.74 17.16
N ASN A 512 -27.81 18.58 16.25
CA ASN A 512 -27.40 18.56 14.85
C ASN A 512 -25.94 19.02 14.69
N ILE A 513 -25.24 18.45 13.70
CA ILE A 513 -23.89 18.83 13.32
C ILE A 513 -23.95 20.03 12.38
N ASP A 514 -23.06 21.02 12.56
CA ASP A 514 -22.83 22.06 11.56
C ASP A 514 -22.00 21.48 10.41
N LEU A 515 -22.63 21.40 9.24
CA LEU A 515 -22.07 20.81 8.01
C LEU A 515 -21.28 21.82 7.17
N THR A 516 -21.10 23.06 7.66
CA THR A 516 -20.33 24.10 6.99
C THR A 516 -18.91 23.60 6.72
N VAL A 517 -18.47 23.71 5.47
CA VAL A 517 -17.15 23.23 5.04
C VAL A 517 -16.07 24.21 5.48
N ASP A 518 -15.18 23.72 6.35
CA ASP A 518 -13.87 24.30 6.59
C ASP A 518 -12.99 24.06 5.35
N ARG A 519 -12.60 25.15 4.68
CA ARG A 519 -11.71 25.12 3.50
C ARG A 519 -10.23 25.28 3.86
N SER A 520 -9.92 25.39 5.14
CA SER A 520 -8.59 25.64 5.68
C SER A 520 -8.03 24.47 6.47
N GLY A 521 -8.84 23.49 6.85
CA GLY A 521 -8.41 22.38 7.68
C GLY A 521 -9.39 21.21 7.71
N PRO A 522 -9.11 20.18 8.53
CA PRO A 522 -9.93 18.97 8.58
C PRO A 522 -11.26 19.16 9.31
N THR A 523 -11.51 20.33 9.93
CA THR A 523 -12.51 20.50 11.01
C THR A 523 -13.99 20.48 10.57
N THR A 524 -14.26 20.17 9.30
CA THR A 524 -15.62 20.13 8.72
C THR A 524 -16.53 19.15 9.48
N GLY A 525 -17.73 19.58 9.84
CA GLY A 525 -18.62 18.81 10.70
C GLY A 525 -18.37 19.11 12.17
N GLN A 526 -18.91 20.22 12.67
CA GLN A 526 -18.67 20.69 14.04
C GLN A 526 -19.91 20.52 14.93
N ALA A 527 -19.68 20.25 16.22
CA ALA A 527 -20.72 20.28 17.25
C ALA A 527 -20.13 20.76 18.58
N SER A 528 -20.81 21.67 19.27
CA SER A 528 -20.43 22.13 20.62
C SER A 528 -21.67 22.24 21.50
N PHE A 529 -21.63 21.63 22.69
CA PHE A 529 -22.77 21.54 23.60
C PHE A 529 -22.36 21.23 25.03
N ASP A 530 -23.22 21.59 25.98
CA ASP A 530 -23.10 21.16 27.37
C ASP A 530 -23.86 19.85 27.60
N LEU A 531 -23.15 18.82 28.07
CA LEU A 531 -23.68 17.50 28.36
C LEU A 531 -23.70 17.25 29.87
N THR A 532 -24.88 17.23 30.46
CA THR A 532 -25.07 16.76 31.84
C THR A 532 -25.16 15.24 31.86
N VAL A 533 -24.16 14.58 32.45
CA VAL A 533 -24.12 13.13 32.57
C VAL A 533 -25.12 12.67 33.65
N PRO A 534 -26.03 11.72 33.35
CA PRO A 534 -27.01 11.23 34.31
C PRO A 534 -26.38 10.69 35.60
N ALA A 535 -27.11 10.76 36.71
CA ALA A 535 -26.64 10.24 38.00
C ALA A 535 -26.64 8.70 38.05
N ASP A 536 -27.50 8.08 37.25
CA ASP A 536 -27.67 6.64 37.03
C ASP A 536 -26.84 6.08 35.87
N ALA A 537 -25.95 6.90 35.26
CA ALA A 537 -25.04 6.45 34.22
C ALA A 537 -24.04 5.40 34.75
N PRO A 538 -23.65 4.38 33.94
CA PRO A 538 -22.72 3.34 34.36
C PRO A 538 -21.40 3.91 34.92
N THR A 539 -20.94 3.34 36.03
CA THR A 539 -19.67 3.70 36.67
C THR A 539 -18.57 2.69 36.39
N GLY A 540 -17.33 3.18 36.35
CA GLY A 540 -16.11 2.38 36.22
C GLY A 540 -14.90 3.19 36.67
N ALA A 541 -13.70 2.62 36.55
CA ALA A 541 -12.47 3.40 36.73
C ALA A 541 -12.42 4.58 35.74
N CYS A 542 -11.89 5.71 36.16
CA CYS A 542 -11.57 6.82 35.26
C CYS A 542 -10.37 6.45 34.37
N ARG A 543 -10.27 7.05 33.18
CA ARG A 543 -9.03 6.98 32.38
C ARG A 543 -8.01 8.01 32.88
N SER A 544 -8.46 9.16 33.39
CA SER A 544 -7.58 10.09 34.10
C SER A 544 -7.25 9.57 35.51
N ALA A 545 -6.02 9.82 35.97
CA ALA A 545 -5.59 9.47 37.33
C ALA A 545 -6.14 10.43 38.43
N GLU A 546 -6.99 11.38 38.04
CA GLU A 546 -7.49 12.46 38.91
C GLU A 546 -8.65 12.03 39.82
N ALA A 547 -9.36 10.96 39.45
CA ALA A 547 -10.43 10.36 40.24
C ALA A 547 -10.40 8.84 40.13
N THR A 548 -10.92 8.14 41.15
CA THR A 548 -10.91 6.66 41.18
C THR A 548 -12.11 6.05 40.47
N THR A 549 -13.25 6.76 40.42
CA THR A 549 -14.49 6.30 39.79
C THR A 549 -15.11 7.39 38.94
N CYS A 550 -15.44 7.07 37.69
CA CYS A 550 -16.09 7.95 36.73
C CYS A 550 -17.42 7.34 36.25
N ARG A 551 -18.39 8.21 35.94
CA ARG A 551 -19.60 7.88 35.19
C ARG A 551 -19.32 8.03 33.70
N TRP A 552 -19.83 7.12 32.91
CA TRP A 552 -19.57 7.02 31.47
C TRP A 552 -20.86 7.11 30.66
N VAL A 553 -20.81 7.87 29.55
CA VAL A 553 -21.85 7.89 28.52
C VAL A 553 -21.21 7.78 27.15
N THR A 554 -21.93 7.19 26.20
CA THR A 554 -21.49 7.09 24.81
C THR A 554 -22.06 8.27 24.02
N LEU A 555 -21.19 8.98 23.30
CA LEU A 555 -21.59 9.89 22.23
C LEU A 555 -21.54 9.15 20.90
N GLU A 556 -22.56 9.31 20.06
CA GLU A 556 -22.65 8.66 18.76
C GLU A 556 -22.90 9.68 17.67
N SER A 557 -22.08 9.66 16.61
CA SER A 557 -22.42 10.32 15.35
C SER A 557 -23.39 9.41 14.59
N VAL A 558 -24.53 9.96 14.14
CA VAL A 558 -25.54 9.17 13.44
C VAL A 558 -25.97 9.80 12.12
N ASP A 559 -26.24 8.95 11.13
CA ASP A 559 -26.68 9.34 9.78
C ASP A 559 -28.13 9.86 9.75
N GLY A 560 -28.58 10.29 8.57
CA GLY A 560 -29.95 10.79 8.36
C GLY A 560 -31.06 9.76 8.54
N VAL A 561 -30.74 8.46 8.64
CA VAL A 561 -31.70 7.37 8.90
C VAL A 561 -31.50 6.72 10.27
N GLY A 562 -30.61 7.27 11.11
CA GLY A 562 -30.38 6.85 12.49
C GLY A 562 -29.37 5.71 12.68
N ARG A 563 -28.56 5.36 11.67
CA ARG A 563 -27.43 4.44 11.87
C ARG A 563 -26.30 5.12 12.61
N VAL A 564 -25.67 4.41 13.54
CA VAL A 564 -24.43 4.84 14.19
C VAL A 564 -23.28 4.70 13.20
N LEU A 565 -22.48 5.76 13.07
CA LEU A 565 -21.28 5.81 12.23
C LEU A 565 -20.02 5.73 13.09
N ASN A 566 -19.94 6.54 14.15
CA ASN A 566 -18.87 6.50 15.14
C ASN A 566 -19.43 6.56 16.56
N SER A 567 -18.72 5.93 17.50
CA SER A 567 -19.02 5.95 18.94
C SER A 567 -17.80 6.44 19.73
N PHE A 568 -18.03 7.37 20.65
CA PHE A 568 -17.02 7.99 21.50
C PHE A 568 -17.48 7.90 22.96
N TYR A 569 -16.56 8.07 23.90
CA TYR A 569 -16.88 8.04 25.33
C TYR A 569 -16.61 9.39 25.99
N VAL A 570 -17.51 9.78 26.89
CA VAL A 570 -17.35 10.90 27.81
C VAL A 570 -17.34 10.36 29.23
N GLU A 571 -16.31 10.67 29.99
CA GLU A 571 -16.26 10.45 31.44
C GLU A 571 -16.51 11.72 32.23
N VAL A 572 -17.16 11.57 33.39
CA VAL A 572 -17.26 12.60 34.42
C VAL A 572 -17.05 11.96 35.78
N PRO A 573 -16.23 12.53 36.68
CA PRO A 573 -16.03 11.96 38.02
C PRO A 573 -17.34 11.67 38.75
N ALA A 574 -17.42 10.49 39.37
CA ALA A 574 -18.58 10.08 40.15
C ALA A 574 -18.72 10.95 41.42
N ASP A 575 -17.60 11.25 42.07
CA ASP A 575 -17.50 12.01 43.33
C ASP A 575 -17.46 13.53 43.13
N ALA A 576 -17.97 14.04 41.99
CA ALA A 576 -17.95 15.46 41.65
C ALA A 576 -18.84 16.31 42.59
N ALA A 577 -18.35 16.64 43.78
CA ALA A 577 -18.86 17.74 44.58
C ALA A 577 -18.71 19.05 43.79
N PRO A 578 -19.66 20.00 43.90
CA PRO A 578 -19.55 21.28 43.20
C PRO A 578 -18.27 22.01 43.61
N THR A 579 -17.39 22.25 42.65
CA THR A 579 -16.16 23.01 42.86
C THR A 579 -16.55 24.38 43.40
N ALA A 580 -16.12 24.69 44.62
CA ALA A 580 -16.46 25.95 45.26
C ALA A 580 -15.94 27.10 44.39
N THR A 581 -16.82 28.03 44.03
CA THR A 581 -16.45 29.29 43.39
C THR A 581 -15.33 29.95 44.20
N PRO A 582 -14.26 30.48 43.58
CA PRO A 582 -13.26 31.25 44.30
C PRO A 582 -13.93 32.46 44.96
N SER A 583 -14.17 32.39 46.27
CA SER A 583 -14.71 33.49 47.05
C SER A 583 -13.75 34.67 46.97
N ALA A 584 -14.21 35.80 46.44
CA ALA A 584 -13.45 37.03 46.43
C ALA A 584 -13.09 37.43 47.87
N THR A 585 -11.80 37.45 48.19
CA THR A 585 -11.30 37.77 49.53
C THR A 585 -11.54 39.24 49.85
N ALA A 586 -12.59 39.53 50.61
CA ALA A 586 -12.87 40.86 51.14
C ALA A 586 -12.38 40.98 52.59
N SER A 587 -11.22 41.60 52.77
CA SER A 587 -10.75 42.14 54.06
C SER A 587 -10.11 43.51 53.80
N GLY A 588 -10.44 44.58 54.52
CA GLY A 588 -11.51 44.79 55.48
C GLY A 588 -11.53 46.29 55.85
N GLY A 589 -12.71 46.87 56.07
CA GLY A 589 -12.84 48.31 56.33
C GLY A 589 -13.95 48.60 57.35
N PRO A 590 -13.67 49.28 58.47
CA PRO A 590 -14.68 49.65 59.45
C PRO A 590 -15.53 50.85 58.99
N SER A 591 -16.76 50.90 59.47
CA SER A 591 -17.80 51.88 59.10
C SER A 591 -17.58 53.28 59.70
N ALA A 592 -17.86 54.33 58.92
CA ALA A 592 -18.45 55.57 59.44
C ALA A 592 -19.14 56.44 58.35
N ALA A 593 -20.48 56.51 58.43
CA ALA A 593 -21.35 57.66 58.21
C ALA A 593 -21.24 58.62 56.99
N SER A 594 -22.31 58.57 56.17
CA SER A 594 -23.19 59.71 55.80
C SER A 594 -22.74 60.80 54.81
N SER A 595 -23.34 60.80 53.61
CA SER A 595 -24.12 61.96 53.09
C SER A 595 -24.93 61.61 51.83
N THR A 596 -26.10 62.21 51.70
CA THR A 596 -27.05 62.16 50.56
C THR A 596 -27.18 63.57 49.95
N PRO A 597 -27.97 63.82 48.87
CA PRO A 597 -28.10 63.15 47.56
C PRO A 597 -28.03 64.16 46.37
N SER A 598 -28.39 63.75 45.14
CA SER A 598 -28.81 64.55 43.91
C SER A 598 -27.97 64.27 42.64
N SER A 599 -28.43 64.38 41.38
CA SER A 599 -29.79 64.43 40.78
C SER A 599 -29.77 64.42 39.23
N THR A 600 -30.51 63.47 38.60
CA THR A 600 -31.19 63.57 37.26
C THR A 600 -30.35 63.80 35.95
N PRO A 601 -30.91 63.67 34.70
CA PRO A 601 -30.20 62.97 33.59
C PRO A 601 -30.15 63.71 32.21
N GLY A 602 -29.58 63.10 31.16
CA GLY A 602 -29.71 63.61 29.78
C GLY A 602 -29.11 62.80 28.61
N ALA A 603 -29.98 62.31 27.73
CA ALA A 603 -29.93 62.28 26.24
C ALA A 603 -28.81 61.59 25.41
N GLN A 604 -29.26 60.74 24.47
CA GLN A 604 -28.68 60.45 23.12
C GLN A 604 -28.96 61.66 22.17
N PRO A 605 -28.36 61.84 20.94
CA PRO A 605 -28.31 60.82 19.85
C PRO A 605 -27.17 60.88 18.77
N THR A 606 -27.03 59.77 18.02
CA THR A 606 -26.59 59.65 16.57
C THR A 606 -25.20 60.12 16.10
N PRO A 607 -24.67 59.49 15.03
CA PRO A 607 -24.58 60.19 13.73
C PRO A 607 -24.99 59.35 12.50
N SER A 608 -24.96 59.98 11.32
CA SER A 608 -25.58 59.56 10.06
C SER A 608 -24.59 59.29 8.89
N SER A 609 -25.15 58.76 7.79
CA SER A 609 -24.66 58.54 6.40
C SER A 609 -23.49 59.41 5.84
N THR A 610 -22.80 59.09 4.72
CA THR A 610 -23.36 58.76 3.39
C THR A 610 -22.31 58.25 2.35
N SER A 611 -22.71 57.28 1.51
CA SER A 611 -22.38 56.97 0.08
C SER A 611 -21.05 57.38 -0.63
N GLY A 612 -20.52 56.48 -1.49
CA GLY A 612 -19.65 56.82 -2.64
C GLY A 612 -19.31 55.61 -3.56
N ALA A 613 -19.61 55.69 -4.86
CA ALA A 613 -19.56 54.60 -5.86
C ALA A 613 -18.16 54.12 -6.34
N GLY A 614 -18.09 52.92 -6.94
CA GLY A 614 -16.97 52.46 -7.82
C GLY A 614 -17.21 52.83 -9.31
N PRO A 615 -16.78 52.05 -10.33
CA PRO A 615 -15.83 50.92 -10.41
C PRO A 615 -14.71 51.14 -11.48
N SER A 616 -13.84 50.16 -11.79
CA SER A 616 -13.45 49.73 -13.18
C SER A 616 -12.32 48.67 -13.17
N ALA A 617 -12.09 48.02 -14.33
CA ALA A 617 -11.09 46.97 -14.60
C ALA A 617 -9.83 47.50 -15.33
N GLY A 618 -8.75 46.68 -15.43
CA GLY A 618 -7.59 47.02 -16.27
C GLY A 618 -6.34 46.14 -16.17
N ALA A 619 -6.35 45.03 -16.92
CA ALA A 619 -5.24 44.40 -17.67
C ALA A 619 -3.73 44.58 -17.34
N THR A 620 -3.01 43.45 -17.43
CA THR A 620 -1.64 43.25 -18.00
C THR A 620 -0.42 44.01 -17.43
N ALA A 621 0.63 43.26 -17.04
CA ALA A 621 1.82 43.10 -17.90
C ALA A 621 2.84 42.09 -17.33
N THR A 622 3.37 41.23 -18.18
CA THR A 622 4.63 40.48 -18.00
C THR A 622 5.83 41.39 -18.29
N THR A 623 6.91 41.29 -17.50
CA THR A 623 8.25 41.72 -17.92
C THR A 623 9.32 40.72 -17.47
N SER A 624 10.06 40.20 -18.44
CA SER A 624 11.21 39.31 -18.27
C SER A 624 12.45 40.08 -17.78
N ALA A 625 13.26 39.49 -16.90
CA ALA A 625 14.66 39.89 -16.70
C ALA A 625 15.51 38.77 -16.08
N ALA A 626 16.44 38.25 -16.89
CA ALA A 626 17.70 37.65 -16.49
C ALA A 626 18.81 38.41 -17.29
N PRO A 627 20.13 38.20 -17.08
CA PRO A 627 20.83 37.28 -16.16
C PRO A 627 21.97 37.94 -15.34
N GLY A 628 22.67 37.19 -14.47
CA GLY A 628 23.97 37.65 -13.94
C GLY A 628 24.69 36.81 -12.85
N ALA A 629 25.93 36.40 -13.17
CA ALA A 629 27.07 36.21 -12.25
C ALA A 629 27.14 35.06 -11.20
N LYS A 630 27.46 33.86 -11.71
CA LYS A 630 28.56 32.95 -11.26
C LYS A 630 29.45 33.38 -10.07
N ALA A 631 29.55 32.51 -9.06
CA ALA A 631 30.74 32.34 -8.19
C ALA A 631 30.85 30.87 -7.73
N ALA A 632 32.07 30.41 -7.41
CA ALA A 632 32.43 28.98 -7.22
C ALA A 632 32.71 28.63 -5.73
N PRO A 633 32.94 27.34 -5.36
CA PRO A 633 32.79 26.85 -3.98
C PRO A 633 34.06 26.99 -3.11
N SER A 634 33.87 26.88 -1.79
CA SER A 634 34.93 26.69 -0.80
C SER A 634 34.94 25.25 -0.27
N ALA A 635 36.14 24.71 -0.02
CA ALA A 635 36.38 23.33 0.39
C ALA A 635 37.05 23.22 1.77
N SER A 636 37.32 21.98 2.21
CA SER A 636 38.04 21.52 3.44
C SER A 636 37.23 21.63 4.75
N ALA A 637 37.16 20.61 5.62
CA ALA A 637 38.26 19.76 6.08
C ALA A 637 37.83 18.36 6.59
N ALA A 638 38.81 17.45 6.66
CA ALA A 638 38.80 16.13 7.33
C ALA A 638 40.27 15.71 7.59
N PRO A 639 40.58 14.65 8.36
CA PRO A 639 39.91 14.08 9.54
C PRO A 639 40.89 13.97 10.75
N SER A 640 40.44 13.43 11.88
CA SER A 640 41.31 12.88 12.94
C SER A 640 40.73 11.58 13.49
N GLY A 641 41.59 10.60 13.83
CA GLY A 641 41.18 9.23 14.15
C GLY A 641 41.65 8.71 15.52
N GLY A 642 41.42 7.41 15.74
CA GLY A 642 41.68 6.68 16.99
C GLY A 642 40.38 6.35 17.75
N ALA A 643 40.18 5.15 18.30
CA ALA A 643 41.02 3.94 18.31
C ALA A 643 40.17 2.67 18.54
N VAL A 644 40.75 1.51 18.24
CA VAL A 644 40.20 0.15 18.51
C VAL A 644 40.52 -0.27 19.95
N PRO A 645 39.73 -1.17 20.56
CA PRO A 645 40.36 -2.35 21.19
C PRO A 645 39.66 -3.68 20.88
N ASP A 646 40.46 -4.73 20.75
CA ASP A 646 40.04 -6.10 20.43
C ASP A 646 39.41 -6.88 21.60
N GLY A 647 38.40 -7.69 21.27
CA GLY A 647 38.46 -9.14 21.48
C GLY A 647 38.25 -9.75 22.87
N LYS A 648 37.14 -10.50 23.03
CA LYS A 648 37.19 -11.95 23.31
C LYS A 648 35.82 -12.63 23.17
N ALA A 649 35.84 -13.85 22.63
CA ALA A 649 34.70 -14.76 22.60
C ALA A 649 34.78 -15.80 23.72
N THR A 650 33.64 -16.21 24.30
CA THR A 650 33.47 -17.50 24.98
C THR A 650 32.00 -17.96 25.02
N ALA A 651 31.79 -19.19 24.55
CA ALA A 651 30.84 -20.20 25.04
C ALA A 651 29.31 -19.98 24.94
N SER A 652 28.67 -20.88 24.18
CA SER A 652 27.31 -21.38 24.40
C SER A 652 27.28 -22.35 25.61
N PRO A 653 26.14 -22.46 26.30
CA PRO A 653 25.31 -23.69 26.25
C PRO A 653 23.87 -23.34 25.83
N GLY A 654 22.99 -24.25 25.43
CA GLY A 654 22.87 -25.69 25.72
C GLY A 654 21.52 -25.89 26.44
N GLY A 655 20.59 -26.60 25.79
CA GLY A 655 19.16 -26.52 26.13
C GLY A 655 18.71 -27.26 27.39
N GLY A 656 17.46 -27.01 27.79
CA GLY A 656 16.76 -27.71 28.87
C GLY A 656 15.27 -27.39 28.87
N SER A 657 14.43 -28.43 28.77
CA SER A 657 12.97 -28.36 28.86
C SER A 657 12.50 -28.69 30.28
N ALA A 658 11.56 -27.93 30.84
CA ALA A 658 10.70 -28.36 31.95
C ALA A 658 9.51 -27.40 32.21
N ASP A 659 8.30 -27.91 31.99
CA ASP A 659 7.08 -27.79 32.80
C ASP A 659 6.79 -26.54 33.66
N GLY A 660 5.67 -25.89 33.34
CA GLY A 660 4.48 -25.99 34.21
C GLY A 660 4.38 -25.09 35.44
N ALA A 661 3.68 -23.96 35.31
CA ALA A 661 3.01 -23.29 36.44
C ALA A 661 1.66 -22.68 36.00
N THR A 662 0.58 -23.12 36.63
CA THR A 662 -0.79 -22.66 36.38
C THR A 662 -1.23 -21.59 37.39
N VAL A 663 -1.87 -20.51 36.88
CA VAL A 663 -3.01 -19.79 37.54
C VAL A 663 -2.58 -18.91 38.76
N PRO A 664 -3.09 -17.65 38.94
CA PRO A 664 -4.50 -17.31 38.75
C PRO A 664 -4.86 -16.12 37.87
N VAL A 665 -6.01 -16.28 37.24
CA VAL A 665 -6.87 -15.23 36.70
C VAL A 665 -7.41 -14.39 37.86
N ASN A 666 -7.12 -13.09 37.89
CA ASN A 666 -7.91 -12.11 38.62
C ASN A 666 -8.72 -11.30 37.59
N GLY A 667 -10.04 -11.42 37.64
CA GLY A 667 -10.92 -10.65 36.78
C GLY A 667 -10.97 -9.18 37.20
N ALA A 668 -10.73 -8.28 36.25
CA ALA A 668 -11.15 -6.89 36.30
C ALA A 668 -12.16 -6.67 35.17
N GLY A 669 -13.22 -5.89 35.43
CA GLY A 669 -14.33 -5.74 34.49
C GLY A 669 -13.91 -5.11 33.17
N GLY A 670 -14.06 -5.85 32.07
CA GLY A 670 -13.81 -5.34 30.72
C GLY A 670 -14.86 -4.33 30.28
N LEU A 671 -14.42 -3.32 29.53
CA LEU A 671 -15.30 -2.43 28.76
C LEU A 671 -16.15 -3.24 27.76
N PRO A 672 -17.41 -2.85 27.48
CA PRO A 672 -18.09 -3.34 26.29
C PRO A 672 -17.33 -2.84 25.06
N ALA A 673 -17.07 -3.74 24.09
CA ALA A 673 -16.39 -3.37 22.85
C ALA A 673 -17.25 -2.39 22.04
N ALA A 674 -16.71 -1.22 21.75
CA ALA A 674 -17.21 -0.40 20.64
C ALA A 674 -16.95 -1.18 19.34
N THR A 675 -18.01 -1.46 18.58
CA THR A 675 -17.91 -2.17 17.31
C THR A 675 -18.40 -1.28 16.19
N SER A 676 -17.57 -1.09 15.16
CA SER A 676 -18.05 -0.73 13.84
C SER A 676 -18.71 -1.99 13.25
N GLY A 677 -20.01 -1.90 12.93
CA GLY A 677 -20.82 -3.03 12.52
C GLY A 677 -20.53 -3.50 11.08
N ALA A 678 -19.42 -4.20 10.87
CA ALA A 678 -19.14 -4.91 9.62
C ALA A 678 -19.78 -6.31 9.65
N GLY A 679 -20.82 -6.52 8.83
CA GLY A 679 -21.54 -7.79 8.75
C GLY A 679 -20.74 -8.87 8.01
N ALA A 680 -19.95 -9.67 8.72
CA ALA A 680 -19.29 -10.85 8.16
C ALA A 680 -20.26 -12.05 8.08
N ALA A 681 -20.51 -12.55 6.87
CA ALA A 681 -21.25 -13.80 6.66
C ALA A 681 -20.37 -15.00 7.08
N ALA A 682 -20.86 -15.81 8.02
CA ALA A 682 -20.11 -16.96 8.53
C ALA A 682 -19.98 -18.08 7.47
N ARG A 683 -18.75 -18.57 7.24
CA ARG A 683 -18.51 -19.88 6.60
C ARG A 683 -18.63 -20.99 7.65
N GLU A 684 -19.44 -22.00 7.37
CA GLU A 684 -19.50 -23.21 8.21
C GLU A 684 -18.19 -24.00 8.15
N ALA A 685 -17.57 -24.22 9.30
CA ALA A 685 -16.43 -25.13 9.43
C ALA A 685 -16.93 -26.59 9.55
N ARG A 686 -16.53 -27.45 8.60
CA ARG A 686 -16.77 -28.90 8.72
C ARG A 686 -15.80 -29.51 9.73
N GLY A 687 -16.34 -29.98 10.86
CA GLY A 687 -15.58 -30.81 11.80
C GLY A 687 -15.28 -32.19 11.21
N ALA A 688 -14.04 -32.66 11.39
CA ALA A 688 -13.67 -34.05 11.10
C ALA A 688 -14.05 -34.96 12.27
N GLY A 689 -14.65 -36.11 11.96
CA GLY A 689 -14.97 -37.15 12.94
C GLY A 689 -15.04 -38.51 12.26
N GLY A 690 -14.06 -39.39 12.52
CA GLY A 690 -13.98 -40.71 11.90
C GLY A 690 -14.90 -41.74 12.57
N GLY A 691 -15.44 -42.68 11.79
CA GLY A 691 -16.31 -43.74 12.30
C GLY A 691 -16.94 -44.63 11.23
N GLN A 692 -16.19 -45.58 10.68
CA GLN A 692 -16.74 -46.84 10.14
C GLN A 692 -17.18 -47.75 11.33
N PRO A 693 -18.02 -48.80 11.17
CA PRO A 693 -18.16 -49.65 9.96
C PRO A 693 -19.56 -50.28 9.66
N ILE A 694 -19.61 -51.10 8.58
CA ILE A 694 -20.57 -52.20 8.22
C ILE A 694 -22.06 -51.90 7.94
N GLY A 695 -22.56 -52.46 6.81
CA GLY A 695 -23.90 -53.07 6.75
C GLY A 695 -24.82 -52.56 5.64
N GLY A 696 -25.23 -53.43 4.71
CA GLY A 696 -26.17 -53.09 3.62
C GLY A 696 -27.54 -53.78 3.75
N LEU A 697 -28.30 -53.71 2.65
CA LEU A 697 -29.64 -54.27 2.35
C LEU A 697 -30.86 -53.33 2.56
N GLY A 698 -31.42 -52.87 1.44
CA GLY A 698 -32.73 -53.38 1.01
C GLY A 698 -33.96 -52.46 1.00
N ALA A 699 -34.69 -52.54 -0.12
CA ALA A 699 -36.13 -52.26 -0.36
C ALA A 699 -36.56 -50.86 -0.88
N TRP A 700 -37.35 -50.91 -1.97
CA TRP A 700 -38.10 -49.82 -2.63
C TRP A 700 -39.60 -49.88 -2.27
N PRO A 701 -40.46 -48.90 -2.66
CA PRO A 701 -41.09 -48.81 -4.02
C PRO A 701 -41.10 -47.36 -4.60
N LEU A 702 -41.01 -47.08 -5.91
CA LEU A 702 -42.00 -47.21 -7.03
C LEU A 702 -43.38 -46.57 -6.73
N ALA A 703 -44.05 -45.81 -7.62
CA ALA A 703 -44.05 -45.72 -9.09
C ALA A 703 -44.15 -44.25 -9.60
N ARG A 704 -43.76 -43.78 -10.81
CA ARG A 704 -43.74 -44.23 -12.23
C ARG A 704 -44.93 -43.77 -13.11
N THR A 705 -44.64 -42.89 -14.08
CA THR A 705 -45.05 -42.86 -15.52
C THR A 705 -44.01 -41.93 -16.23
N GLY A 706 -43.45 -42.10 -17.44
CA GLY A 706 -43.76 -42.92 -18.63
C GLY A 706 -44.21 -42.00 -19.80
N THR A 707 -43.77 -42.06 -21.07
CA THR A 707 -42.86 -42.92 -21.89
C THR A 707 -42.70 -42.25 -23.29
N SER A 708 -41.77 -42.51 -24.22
CA SER A 708 -40.54 -43.35 -24.32
C SER A 708 -39.76 -43.10 -25.64
N LEU A 709 -38.41 -43.19 -25.62
CA LEU A 709 -37.46 -43.73 -26.63
C LEU A 709 -37.72 -43.66 -28.16
N SER A 710 -36.67 -43.30 -28.92
CA SER A 710 -36.17 -44.13 -30.04
C SER A 710 -34.67 -43.93 -30.25
N ALA A 711 -33.97 -44.95 -30.77
CA ALA A 711 -32.53 -44.94 -31.04
C ALA A 711 -32.25 -45.46 -32.45
N GLY A 712 -31.19 -44.96 -33.11
CA GLY A 712 -30.78 -45.38 -34.45
C GLY A 712 -29.27 -45.16 -34.67
N VAL A 713 -28.60 -46.13 -35.29
CA VAL A 713 -27.13 -46.28 -35.32
C VAL A 713 -26.58 -46.16 -36.75
N VAL A 714 -25.57 -45.30 -36.96
CA VAL A 714 -24.56 -45.35 -38.04
C VAL A 714 -23.30 -44.65 -37.50
N ALA A 715 -22.23 -45.35 -37.05
CA ALA A 715 -21.19 -46.10 -37.78
C ALA A 715 -20.04 -45.23 -38.34
N LEU A 716 -18.81 -45.60 -37.97
CA LEU A 716 -17.53 -44.92 -38.24
C LEU A 716 -16.95 -45.32 -39.62
N THR A 717 -16.14 -44.46 -40.25
CA THR A 717 -15.15 -44.90 -41.26
C THR A 717 -14.00 -43.90 -41.41
N LEU A 718 -12.79 -44.40 -41.69
CA LEU A 718 -11.52 -43.64 -41.71
C LEU A 718 -10.62 -44.11 -42.87
N ILE A 719 -9.81 -43.18 -43.40
CA ILE A 719 -8.57 -43.37 -44.18
C ILE A 719 -8.69 -43.96 -45.62
N VAL A 720 -8.13 -43.22 -46.60
CA VAL A 720 -7.07 -43.61 -47.56
C VAL A 720 -6.92 -42.51 -48.63
N GLY A 721 -5.68 -42.08 -48.93
CA GLY A 721 -5.37 -41.10 -49.98
C GLY A 721 -4.53 -39.92 -49.46
N GLY A 722 -3.23 -40.02 -49.28
CA GLY A 722 -2.29 -40.89 -50.00
C GLY A 722 -1.55 -40.13 -51.10
N TYR A 723 -0.75 -39.14 -50.68
CA TYR A 723 0.69 -39.08 -51.00
C TYR A 723 1.12 -39.65 -52.36
N LEU A 724 1.25 -38.79 -53.38
CA LEU A 724 2.25 -38.93 -54.46
C LEU A 724 2.27 -37.68 -55.38
N ILE A 725 3.48 -37.26 -55.79
CA ILE A 725 3.78 -36.28 -56.88
C ILE A 725 3.41 -34.82 -56.54
N LEU A 726 4.33 -33.87 -56.33
CA LEU A 726 5.79 -33.83 -56.51
C LEU A 726 6.31 -34.14 -57.94
N ARG A 727 5.86 -33.36 -58.94
CA ARG A 727 6.64 -32.95 -60.14
C ARG A 727 5.86 -32.00 -61.05
N ARG A 728 6.56 -30.98 -61.58
CA ARG A 728 6.07 -29.82 -62.40
C ARG A 728 5.23 -28.81 -61.57
N ARG A 729 5.47 -27.50 -61.64
CA ARG A 729 6.33 -26.70 -62.53
C ARG A 729 7.33 -25.82 -61.77
N ARG A 730 8.61 -25.99 -62.09
CA ARG A 730 9.47 -24.86 -62.50
C ARG A 730 9.20 -24.59 -64.00
N GLN A 731 9.51 -23.37 -64.45
CA GLN A 731 9.57 -22.87 -65.83
C GLN A 731 8.27 -22.42 -66.53
N ILE A 732 8.45 -21.36 -67.34
CA ILE A 732 7.50 -20.60 -68.18
C ILE A 732 6.63 -19.67 -67.31
N ASP A 733 6.92 -18.37 -67.18
CA ASP A 733 7.95 -17.51 -67.82
C ASP A 733 8.79 -16.73 -66.79
#